data_AF-A0A5B7DA32-F1
#
_entry.id   AF-A0A5B7DA32-F1
#
_cell.length_a   1.000
_cell.length_b   1.000
_cell.length_c   1.000
_cell.angle_alpha   90.00
_cell.angle_beta   90.00
_cell.angle_gamma   90.00
#
_symmetry.space_group_name_H-M   'P 1'
#
loop_
_entity.id
_entity.type
_entity.pdbx_description
1 polymer ?
#
loop_
_entity_poly.entity_id
_entity_poly.type
_entity_poly.pdbx_seq_one_letter_code
_entity_poly.pdbx_strand_id
1 'polypeptide(L)'
;MAIFKTVRPRVLSVYQRVRESHNMLQGPGYRLFSSVQREITNCSSFAARKRSGSYRIFSAHSWYIDKSEGFGRCSHLHTSSYISNSSNTPKASRKLKEGPGLEHFIANSGLPQRALSVRELEKVSHPYVQVEDISGNGRKVYFDVYGCQMNVSDTEVAWSVLKDHGYVRATQLEQADVVLVMTCAIREGAEDKVWNKLEYLRALKKKRLGRKNAPPMKVGVLGCMAERLKKKLVEQEKSVDVVAGPDSYRDLPRLLALVDKGEAAVNVLLSLEETYADIVPVSLTTSRMSAFISVMRGCDNMCSYCIVPFTRGRERSRDIQSILDEVRHLSDQGVKEITLLGQNVNSYRDVSETNHQGLSVTKNDETQLVKGFKTLYKPKKGGLRFADLLDKVSQINPEIRIRFTSPHPKDFPDEVLYLIKERNNICKQIHLPAQSGNTRILEVMRRGYTREAYIELVAHIRSLIPNVALSSDFICGFCSETESEFQDTLTLLETIKYNFCYLFPYSLREKTLAHRKLVDDVPQSVKVERLNRMVDVFRSEATKVNRDQIGQQQLVLVEGISKRSKLHLVGRNDGNTRVIFPNVEVENDSGATEQIQPGDYISVMITDSSSQVLKGIPLRLTTLQAGTSDSNEQYLIFKRSESY
;
A
#
# COMPACT_ATOMS: atom_id res chain seq x y z
N MET A 1 -44.36 16.40 -15.65
CA MET A 1 -44.15 16.38 -17.11
C MET A 1 -44.75 17.63 -17.79
N ALA A 2 -44.44 18.87 -17.35
CA ALA A 2 -44.86 20.09 -18.08
C ALA A 2 -44.03 21.38 -17.84
N ILE A 3 -42.86 21.34 -17.16
CA ILE A 3 -42.02 22.55 -16.96
C ILE A 3 -40.56 22.36 -17.45
N PHE A 4 -40.20 21.18 -17.96
CA PHE A 4 -38.82 20.88 -18.40
C PHE A 4 -38.57 20.97 -19.92
N LYS A 5 -39.54 21.43 -20.72
CA LYS A 5 -39.42 21.46 -22.20
C LYS A 5 -39.10 22.84 -22.80
N THR A 6 -39.00 23.92 -22.03
CA THR A 6 -38.93 25.28 -22.61
C THR A 6 -37.59 26.01 -22.44
N VAL A 7 -36.64 25.48 -21.67
CA VAL A 7 -35.36 26.18 -21.36
C VAL A 7 -34.17 25.70 -22.21
N ARG A 8 -34.29 24.57 -22.91
CA ARG A 8 -33.18 24.01 -23.72
C ARG A 8 -32.88 24.73 -25.05
N PRO A 9 -33.84 25.31 -25.80
CA PRO A 9 -33.52 25.91 -27.11
C PRO A 9 -32.84 27.29 -27.04
N ARG A 10 -33.03 28.06 -25.96
CA ARG A 10 -32.48 29.43 -25.87
C ARG A 10 -30.99 29.48 -25.50
N VAL A 11 -30.50 28.53 -24.69
CA VAL A 11 -29.09 28.46 -24.28
C VAL A 11 -28.18 27.99 -25.43
N LEU A 12 -28.68 27.10 -26.30
CA LEU A 12 -27.94 26.61 -27.46
C LEU A 12 -27.74 27.69 -28.56
N SER A 13 -28.71 28.57 -28.76
CA SER A 13 -28.61 29.65 -29.77
C SER A 13 -27.63 30.78 -29.41
N VAL A 14 -27.28 30.90 -28.13
CA VAL A 14 -26.27 31.86 -27.63
C VAL A 14 -24.88 31.26 -27.77
N TYR A 15 -24.73 29.97 -27.48
CA TYR A 15 -23.45 29.26 -27.58
C TYR A 15 -22.96 29.10 -29.03
N GLN A 16 -23.88 28.93 -29.99
CA GLN A 16 -23.52 28.88 -31.42
C GLN A 16 -23.10 30.24 -31.98
N ARG A 17 -23.75 31.34 -31.57
CA ARG A 17 -23.38 32.69 -32.00
C ARG A 17 -22.01 33.14 -31.46
N VAL A 18 -21.64 32.73 -30.25
CA VAL A 18 -20.31 33.03 -29.68
C VAL A 18 -19.19 32.22 -30.36
N ARG A 19 -19.51 31.04 -30.91
CA ARG A 19 -18.53 30.17 -31.58
C ARG A 19 -18.25 30.59 -33.03
N GLU A 20 -19.22 31.19 -33.71
CA GLU A 20 -19.06 31.70 -35.08
C GLU A 20 -18.32 33.05 -35.14
N SER A 21 -18.38 33.85 -34.08
CA SER A 21 -17.63 35.13 -34.01
C SER A 21 -16.14 34.99 -33.69
N HIS A 22 -15.66 33.78 -33.36
CA HIS A 22 -14.27 33.57 -32.96
C HIS A 22 -13.32 33.09 -34.08
N ASN A 23 -13.85 32.89 -35.30
CA ASN A 23 -13.11 32.34 -36.45
C ASN A 23 -12.85 33.33 -37.61
N MET A 24 -13.04 34.63 -37.39
CA MET A 24 -12.58 35.65 -38.34
C MET A 24 -11.86 36.77 -37.60
N LEU A 25 -10.55 36.90 -37.85
CA LEU A 25 -9.79 38.13 -38.15
C LEU A 25 -8.32 37.99 -37.73
N GLN A 26 -7.47 37.80 -38.74
CA GLN A 26 -6.05 38.11 -38.69
C GLN A 26 -5.86 39.63 -38.93
N GLY A 27 -4.89 40.26 -38.24
CA GLY A 27 -4.30 41.56 -38.63
C GLY A 27 -4.57 42.75 -37.70
N PRO A 28 -3.66 43.75 -37.64
CA PRO A 28 -3.43 44.57 -36.45
C PRO A 28 -4.05 45.98 -36.54
N GLY A 29 -4.49 46.55 -35.41
CA GLY A 29 -4.88 47.96 -35.36
C GLY A 29 -5.77 48.34 -34.18
N TYR A 30 -5.29 49.32 -33.42
CA TYR A 30 -5.88 49.98 -32.26
C TYR A 30 -7.32 50.53 -32.42
N ARG A 31 -8.00 50.64 -31.25
CA ARG A 31 -9.17 51.48 -30.86
C ARG A 31 -10.59 50.97 -31.22
N LEU A 32 -11.37 50.58 -30.20
CA LEU A 32 -12.36 51.45 -29.53
C LEU A 32 -13.16 50.68 -28.47
N PHE A 33 -13.02 51.12 -27.22
CA PHE A 33 -13.92 50.83 -26.11
C PHE A 33 -15.19 51.67 -26.29
N SER A 34 -16.36 51.05 -26.40
CA SER A 34 -17.64 51.46 -25.80
C SER A 34 -18.82 50.69 -26.42
N SER A 35 -19.44 49.78 -25.65
CA SER A 35 -20.89 49.44 -25.72
C SER A 35 -21.30 48.11 -25.07
N VAL A 36 -20.45 47.43 -24.29
CA VAL A 36 -20.85 46.16 -23.62
C VAL A 36 -20.85 46.26 -22.09
N GLN A 37 -21.05 47.46 -21.55
CA GLN A 37 -21.13 47.71 -20.09
C GLN A 37 -22.53 48.17 -19.65
N ARG A 38 -23.60 47.67 -20.29
CA ARG A 38 -24.97 48.05 -19.93
C ARG A 38 -26.01 46.92 -19.86
N GLU A 39 -25.58 45.65 -19.86
CA GLU A 39 -26.52 44.50 -19.80
C GLU A 39 -26.17 43.40 -18.77
N ILE A 40 -25.32 43.67 -17.77
CA ILE A 40 -25.05 42.71 -16.67
C ILE A 40 -25.40 43.33 -15.30
N THR A 41 -26.52 44.06 -15.25
CA THR A 41 -27.02 44.66 -13.99
C THR A 41 -28.52 44.44 -13.81
N ASN A 42 -29.06 43.26 -14.15
CA ASN A 42 -30.48 42.95 -13.92
C ASN A 42 -30.80 41.47 -13.61
N CYS A 43 -29.89 40.74 -12.97
CA CYS A 43 -30.19 39.41 -12.42
C CYS A 43 -29.43 39.17 -11.11
N SER A 44 -29.75 39.95 -10.07
CA SER A 44 -29.36 39.64 -8.69
C SER A 44 -30.22 40.44 -7.70
N SER A 45 -31.52 40.14 -7.69
CA SER A 45 -32.44 40.65 -6.66
C SER A 45 -33.61 39.68 -6.45
N PHE A 46 -33.37 38.53 -5.81
CA PHE A 46 -34.39 37.83 -5.03
C PHE A 46 -33.71 36.84 -4.06
N ALA A 47 -33.32 37.35 -2.88
CA ALA A 47 -33.26 36.65 -1.58
C ALA A 47 -32.15 37.27 -0.69
N ALA A 48 -32.46 38.45 -0.15
CA ALA A 48 -31.79 39.00 1.02
C ALA A 48 -32.72 38.84 2.25
N ARG A 49 -32.22 38.21 3.32
CA ARG A 49 -32.54 38.41 4.77
C ARG A 49 -31.85 37.25 5.53
N LYS A 50 -30.96 37.39 6.51
CA LYS A 50 -30.35 38.48 7.31
C LYS A 50 -28.97 37.95 7.80
N ARG A 51 -27.87 38.70 7.60
CA ARG A 51 -26.92 39.30 8.58
C ARG A 51 -26.55 38.41 9.78
N SER A 52 -25.28 38.19 10.15
CA SER A 52 -24.11 39.09 10.28
C SER A 52 -22.79 38.29 10.28
N GLY A 53 -21.78 38.59 9.43
CA GLY A 53 -20.66 39.54 9.67
C GLY A 53 -19.45 38.80 10.28
N SER A 54 -18.19 38.84 9.80
CA SER A 54 -17.48 39.69 8.84
C SER A 54 -16.19 38.96 8.39
N TYR A 55 -15.85 38.99 7.10
CA TYR A 55 -14.49 38.72 6.58
C TYR A 55 -14.02 39.94 5.78
N ARG A 56 -12.80 40.40 6.04
CA ARG A 56 -12.08 41.42 5.26
C ARG A 56 -11.23 40.75 4.18
N ILE A 57 -11.31 41.27 2.96
CA ILE A 57 -10.42 41.03 1.81
C ILE A 57 -9.81 42.38 1.43
N PHE A 58 -8.51 42.45 1.18
CA PHE A 58 -7.75 43.37 0.30
C PHE A 58 -6.33 42.77 0.22
N SER A 59 -5.54 42.78 -0.85
CA SER A 59 -5.66 43.11 -2.28
C SER A 59 -4.30 42.80 -2.91
N ALA A 60 -4.26 42.41 -4.19
CA ALA A 60 -3.03 42.37 -4.99
C ALA A 60 -3.02 43.54 -5.99
N HIS A 61 -1.89 44.26 -6.06
CA HIS A 61 -1.47 45.16 -7.14
C HIS A 61 -0.02 44.74 -7.44
N SER A 62 0.29 44.17 -8.62
CA SER A 62 0.62 44.83 -9.89
C SER A 62 1.93 45.64 -9.83
N TRP A 63 2.93 45.29 -10.64
CA TRP A 63 3.31 46.01 -11.88
C TRP A 63 4.66 45.53 -12.44
N TYR A 64 4.68 45.40 -13.77
CA TYR A 64 5.83 45.16 -14.65
C TYR A 64 6.30 46.53 -15.18
N ILE A 65 7.60 46.84 -15.15
CA ILE A 65 8.23 47.87 -16.01
C ILE A 65 9.61 47.35 -16.44
N ASP A 66 9.88 47.52 -17.72
CA ASP A 66 11.12 47.21 -18.46
C ASP A 66 11.88 48.52 -18.77
N LYS A 67 13.22 48.51 -18.68
CA LYS A 67 14.19 49.18 -19.57
C LYS A 67 15.64 49.12 -19.06
N SER A 68 16.46 48.37 -19.82
CA SER A 68 17.76 48.70 -20.43
C SER A 68 18.82 49.61 -19.76
N GLU A 69 20.06 49.06 -19.79
CA GLU A 69 21.40 49.65 -19.99
C GLU A 69 22.24 50.19 -18.81
N GLY A 70 23.50 49.68 -18.74
CA GLY A 70 24.67 50.50 -18.38
C GLY A 70 25.69 49.95 -17.36
N PHE A 71 26.70 49.21 -17.84
CA PHE A 71 28.13 49.22 -17.45
C PHE A 71 28.60 49.30 -15.97
N GLY A 72 29.46 48.33 -15.58
CA GLY A 72 30.38 48.47 -14.44
C GLY A 72 31.21 47.21 -14.12
N ARG A 73 32.50 47.23 -14.44
CA ARG A 73 33.52 46.15 -14.29
C ARG A 73 34.05 45.96 -12.86
N CYS A 74 34.46 44.73 -12.53
CA CYS A 74 35.77 44.31 -11.96
C CYS A 74 35.69 42.79 -11.62
N SER A 75 36.36 41.82 -12.24
CA SER A 75 37.79 41.49 -12.46
C SER A 75 38.61 41.15 -11.20
N HIS A 76 38.90 39.86 -11.02
CA HIS A 76 40.18 39.23 -10.57
C HIS A 76 40.00 37.70 -10.77
N LEU A 77 40.46 37.04 -11.84
CA LEU A 77 41.83 36.66 -12.23
C LEU A 77 42.66 36.01 -11.11
N HIS A 78 42.77 34.69 -11.15
CA HIS A 78 44.06 34.00 -11.10
C HIS A 78 44.00 32.68 -11.89
N THR A 79 44.73 32.67 -13.00
CA THR A 79 45.16 31.52 -13.81
C THR A 79 46.55 31.09 -13.39
N SER A 80 46.84 29.79 -13.47
CA SER A 80 48.09 29.09 -13.84
C SER A 80 48.14 27.75 -13.10
N SER A 81 48.69 26.66 -13.60
CA SER A 81 49.20 26.26 -14.91
C SER A 81 49.63 24.79 -14.74
N TYR A 82 49.56 24.04 -15.83
CA TYR A 82 50.13 22.70 -15.92
C TYR A 82 51.67 22.77 -15.85
N ILE A 83 52.29 22.01 -14.95
CA ILE A 83 53.67 21.54 -15.10
C ILE A 83 53.72 20.06 -14.69
N SER A 84 54.12 19.23 -15.65
CA SER A 84 54.59 17.86 -15.49
C SER A 84 55.90 17.83 -14.70
N ASN A 85 56.04 16.95 -13.71
CA ASN A 85 57.33 16.34 -13.41
C ASN A 85 57.16 14.99 -12.71
N SER A 86 57.77 13.99 -13.34
CA SER A 86 58.02 12.65 -12.82
C SER A 86 58.93 12.70 -11.60
N SER A 87 58.61 11.96 -10.55
CA SER A 87 59.62 11.35 -9.68
C SER A 87 59.05 10.12 -8.97
N ASN A 88 59.75 9.01 -9.15
CA ASN A 88 59.62 7.75 -8.41
C ASN A 88 59.78 7.97 -6.90
N THR A 89 59.05 7.19 -6.08
CA THR A 89 59.50 6.45 -4.86
C THR A 89 58.26 6.01 -4.01
N PRO A 90 58.34 5.05 -3.07
CA PRO A 90 58.02 3.65 -3.31
C PRO A 90 56.84 3.13 -2.47
N LYS A 91 56.34 1.95 -2.83
CA LYS A 91 55.34 1.16 -2.08
C LYS A 91 55.78 0.94 -0.64
N ALA A 92 55.05 1.51 0.32
CA ALA A 92 55.13 1.15 1.73
C ALA A 92 54.02 0.12 2.07
N SER A 93 54.28 -1.15 1.75
CA SER A 93 53.58 -2.27 2.41
C SER A 93 54.49 -2.79 3.52
N ARG A 94 54.20 -2.49 4.78
CA ARG A 94 54.49 -3.39 5.91
C ARG A 94 53.93 -2.85 7.24
N LYS A 95 53.35 -3.81 7.98
CA LYS A 95 53.01 -3.84 9.41
C LYS A 95 51.67 -3.22 9.86
N LEU A 96 50.59 -3.97 9.59
CA LEU A 96 49.50 -4.20 10.56
C LEU A 96 49.50 -5.71 10.84
N LYS A 97 50.39 -6.17 11.73
CA LYS A 97 50.50 -7.60 12.13
C LYS A 97 50.32 -7.82 13.64
N GLU A 98 49.79 -6.82 14.34
CA GLU A 98 49.54 -6.87 15.79
C GLU A 98 48.16 -6.28 16.12
N GLY A 99 47.13 -6.70 15.38
CA GLY A 99 45.73 -6.48 15.74
C GLY A 99 45.10 -7.82 16.14
N PRO A 100 44.18 -7.86 17.12
CA PRO A 100 43.52 -9.10 17.50
C PRO A 100 42.77 -9.68 16.29
N GLY A 101 43.06 -10.94 15.98
CA GLY A 101 42.41 -11.68 14.89
C GLY A 101 40.96 -12.01 15.19
N LEU A 102 40.23 -12.45 14.16
CA LEU A 102 38.81 -12.83 14.23
C LEU A 102 38.51 -13.85 15.34
N GLU A 103 39.45 -14.75 15.60
CA GLU A 103 39.40 -15.80 16.63
C GLU A 103 39.28 -15.21 18.05
N HIS A 104 39.88 -14.04 18.29
CA HIS A 104 39.84 -13.34 19.57
C HIS A 104 38.47 -12.68 19.83
N PHE A 105 37.67 -12.44 18.78
CA PHE A 105 36.30 -11.95 18.90
C PHE A 105 35.28 -13.10 19.09
N ILE A 106 35.55 -14.27 18.50
CA ILE A 106 34.71 -15.46 18.60
C ILE A 106 34.78 -16.10 20.01
N ALA A 107 35.93 -16.03 20.68
CA ALA A 107 36.09 -16.55 22.04
C ALA A 107 35.24 -15.81 23.09
N ASN A 108 34.81 -14.57 22.81
CA ASN A 108 34.00 -13.75 23.73
C ASN A 108 32.50 -13.71 23.39
N SER A 109 32.05 -14.39 22.33
CA SER A 109 30.65 -14.38 21.88
C SER A 109 29.85 -15.59 22.39
N GLY A 110 30.01 -15.94 23.66
CA GLY A 110 29.09 -16.85 24.33
C GLY A 110 27.84 -16.10 24.80
N LEU A 111 26.81 -16.01 23.98
CA LEU A 111 25.51 -15.44 24.37
C LEU A 111 24.48 -16.57 24.52
N PRO A 112 24.03 -16.90 25.75
CA PRO A 112 22.77 -17.58 25.96
C PRO A 112 21.60 -16.58 25.84
N GLN A 113 20.51 -17.01 25.20
CA GLN A 113 19.22 -16.31 25.18
C GLN A 113 18.76 -16.02 26.62
N ARG A 114 18.85 -14.76 27.03
CA ARG A 114 18.24 -14.26 28.27
C ARG A 114 17.77 -12.83 28.03
N ALA A 115 16.61 -12.48 28.57
CA ALA A 115 16.11 -11.11 28.57
C ALA A 115 17.20 -10.17 29.10
N LEU A 116 17.49 -9.09 28.35
CA LEU A 116 18.56 -8.14 28.66
C LEU A 116 18.39 -7.59 30.07
N SER A 117 19.47 -7.63 30.85
CA SER A 117 19.50 -7.03 32.17
C SER A 117 19.52 -5.49 32.06
N VAL A 118 19.06 -4.79 33.10
CA VAL A 118 19.07 -3.31 33.18
C VAL A 118 20.48 -2.73 32.88
N ARG A 119 21.53 -3.44 33.27
CA ARG A 119 22.94 -3.05 33.03
C ARG A 119 23.39 -3.22 31.57
N GLU A 120 22.73 -4.06 30.79
CA GLU A 120 23.01 -4.21 29.36
C GLU A 120 22.25 -3.17 28.53
N LEU A 121 21.06 -2.75 28.99
CA LEU A 121 20.35 -1.57 28.46
C LEU A 121 21.15 -0.27 28.67
N GLU A 122 21.87 -0.14 29.79
CA GLU A 122 22.79 0.99 30.04
C GLU A 122 23.92 1.09 29.01
N LYS A 123 24.39 -0.02 28.42
CA LYS A 123 25.45 0.01 27.39
C LYS A 123 24.96 0.38 25.99
N VAL A 124 23.65 0.27 25.74
CA VAL A 124 22.99 0.78 24.53
C VAL A 124 22.48 2.22 24.75
N SER A 125 22.58 2.75 25.98
CA SER A 125 22.15 4.11 26.29
C SER A 125 23.04 5.13 25.58
N HIS A 126 22.41 5.93 24.73
CA HIS A 126 23.04 7.13 24.21
C HIS A 126 23.30 8.09 25.39
N PRO A 127 24.44 8.79 25.43
CA PRO A 127 24.87 9.63 26.57
C PRO A 127 23.94 10.82 26.92
N TYR A 128 22.79 10.97 26.25
CA TYR A 128 21.86 12.08 26.39
C TYR A 128 20.43 11.66 26.81
N VAL A 129 20.13 10.38 27.00
CA VAL A 129 18.79 9.88 27.40
C VAL A 129 18.92 8.84 28.50
N GLN A 130 18.31 9.10 29.66
CA GLN A 130 18.26 8.14 30.77
C GLN A 130 17.17 7.10 30.47
N VAL A 131 17.29 5.87 30.99
CA VAL A 131 16.33 4.79 30.72
C VAL A 131 14.93 5.16 31.21
N GLU A 132 14.84 5.93 32.30
CA GLU A 132 13.59 6.44 32.86
C GLU A 132 12.86 7.41 31.92
N ASP A 133 13.59 8.13 31.06
CA ASP A 133 13.02 9.09 30.09
C ASP A 133 12.27 8.39 28.94
N ILE A 134 12.58 7.10 28.70
CA ILE A 134 12.04 6.30 27.60
C ILE A 134 10.63 5.77 27.92
N SER A 135 10.26 5.76 29.20
CA SER A 135 8.94 5.34 29.64
C SER A 135 7.82 6.26 29.13
N GLY A 136 6.72 5.64 28.69
CA GLY A 136 5.49 6.31 28.32
C GLY A 136 4.78 6.96 29.50
N ASN A 137 5.00 6.47 30.73
CA ASN A 137 4.36 6.95 31.96
C ASN A 137 2.82 7.09 31.83
N GLY A 138 2.17 6.16 31.13
CA GLY A 138 0.73 6.17 30.92
C GLY A 138 0.22 7.15 29.85
N ARG A 139 1.12 7.84 29.12
CA ARG A 139 0.75 8.74 28.02
C ARG A 139 -0.08 8.01 26.97
N LYS A 140 -1.13 8.69 26.51
CA LYS A 140 -2.10 8.14 25.57
C LYS A 140 -1.66 8.34 24.11
N VAL A 141 -1.56 7.26 23.36
CA VAL A 141 -1.14 7.25 21.94
C VAL A 141 -2.34 6.98 21.04
N TYR A 142 -2.57 7.86 20.06
CA TYR A 142 -3.54 7.66 18.99
C TYR A 142 -2.82 7.44 17.66
N PHE A 143 -3.20 6.39 16.93
CA PHE A 143 -2.70 6.12 15.59
C PHE A 143 -3.73 6.55 14.54
N ASP A 144 -3.27 7.29 13.54
CA ASP A 144 -4.05 7.63 12.36
C ASP A 144 -3.40 7.00 11.12
N VAL A 145 -4.06 6.00 10.53
CA VAL A 145 -3.43 5.13 9.52
C VAL A 145 -3.92 5.51 8.12
N TYR A 146 -2.99 5.99 7.29
CA TYR A 146 -3.22 6.31 5.89
C TYR A 146 -2.31 5.44 5.01
N GLY A 147 -2.90 4.48 4.30
CA GLY A 147 -2.12 3.68 3.36
C GLY A 147 -2.71 2.31 3.05
N CYS A 148 -1.84 1.30 3.05
CA CYS A 148 -2.14 -0.07 2.67
C CYS A 148 -2.15 -1.03 3.87
N GLN A 149 -2.36 -2.32 3.60
CA GLN A 149 -2.38 -3.40 4.60
C GLN A 149 -1.08 -3.45 5.42
N MET A 150 0.06 -3.17 4.77
CA MET A 150 1.36 -3.06 5.47
C MET A 150 1.38 -1.94 6.49
N ASN A 151 0.73 -0.80 6.23
CA ASN A 151 0.66 0.28 7.21
C ASN A 151 -0.19 -0.11 8.43
N VAL A 152 -1.23 -0.93 8.24
CA VAL A 152 -2.01 -1.47 9.37
C VAL A 152 -1.14 -2.38 10.24
N SER A 153 -0.44 -3.34 9.62
CA SER A 153 0.50 -4.24 10.33
C SER A 153 1.65 -3.46 11.00
N ASP A 154 2.24 -2.49 10.31
CA ASP A 154 3.28 -1.61 10.86
C ASP A 154 2.78 -0.82 12.09
N THR A 155 1.49 -0.49 12.12
CA THR A 155 0.89 0.22 13.27
C THR A 155 0.75 -0.72 14.47
N GLU A 156 0.40 -1.99 14.25
CA GLU A 156 0.35 -3.01 15.32
C GLU A 156 1.75 -3.28 15.89
N VAL A 157 2.78 -3.33 15.05
CA VAL A 157 4.18 -3.42 15.48
C VAL A 157 4.59 -2.20 16.29
N ALA A 158 4.37 -0.98 15.77
CA ALA A 158 4.71 0.26 16.46
C ALA A 158 3.96 0.39 17.81
N TRP A 159 2.70 -0.05 17.85
CA TRP A 159 1.92 -0.08 19.08
C TRP A 159 2.50 -1.06 20.11
N SER A 160 2.93 -2.24 19.68
CA SER A 160 3.52 -3.26 20.58
C SER A 160 4.77 -2.71 21.26
N VAL A 161 5.68 -2.09 20.49
CA VAL A 161 6.86 -1.43 21.02
C VAL A 161 6.50 -0.38 22.07
N LEU A 162 5.53 0.50 21.78
CA LEU A 162 5.13 1.55 22.72
C LEU A 162 4.44 0.99 23.95
N LYS A 163 3.59 -0.03 23.80
CA LYS A 163 2.90 -0.68 24.92
C LYS A 163 3.90 -1.27 25.91
N ASP A 164 4.95 -1.93 25.44
CA ASP A 164 6.01 -2.52 26.26
C ASP A 164 6.79 -1.46 27.05
N HIS A 165 6.78 -0.21 26.58
CA HIS A 165 7.38 0.95 27.25
C HIS A 165 6.36 1.75 28.07
N GLY A 166 5.19 1.21 28.40
CA GLY A 166 4.24 1.84 29.34
C GLY A 166 3.36 2.95 28.75
N TYR A 167 3.23 3.03 27.42
CA TYR A 167 2.24 3.88 26.77
C TYR A 167 0.85 3.21 26.80
N VAL A 168 -0.21 4.03 26.83
CA VAL A 168 -1.61 3.58 26.83
C VAL A 168 -2.27 3.98 25.51
N ARG A 169 -3.22 3.20 25.03
CA ARG A 169 -3.90 3.49 23.77
C ARG A 169 -5.04 4.50 23.95
N ALA A 170 -5.11 5.48 23.07
CA ALA A 170 -6.28 6.32 22.89
C ALA A 170 -7.18 5.77 21.77
N THR A 171 -8.48 5.67 22.04
CA THR A 171 -9.50 5.35 21.02
C THR A 171 -10.01 6.60 20.28
N GLN A 172 -9.79 7.78 20.86
CA GLN A 172 -10.23 9.07 20.35
C GLN A 172 -9.05 10.04 20.30
N LEU A 173 -9.01 10.85 19.25
CA LEU A 173 -7.92 11.80 19.01
C LEU A 173 -7.80 12.84 20.12
N GLU A 174 -8.93 13.27 20.68
CA GLU A 174 -9.04 14.33 21.69
C GLU A 174 -8.36 13.96 23.01
N GLN A 175 -8.24 12.65 23.27
CA GLN A 175 -7.64 12.09 24.49
C GLN A 175 -6.14 11.80 24.36
N ALA A 176 -5.59 11.94 23.15
CA ALA A 176 -4.24 11.50 22.86
C ALA A 176 -3.21 12.56 23.29
N ASP A 177 -2.16 12.14 23.99
CA ASP A 177 -0.96 12.93 24.27
C ASP A 177 0.03 12.85 23.12
N VAL A 178 0.07 11.71 22.44
CA VAL A 178 0.89 11.45 21.26
C VAL A 178 -0.02 11.03 20.10
N VAL A 179 0.12 11.68 18.95
CA VAL A 179 -0.59 11.31 17.73
C VAL A 179 0.41 10.87 16.69
N LEU A 180 0.32 9.61 16.26
CA LEU A 180 1.22 9.01 15.28
C LEU A 180 0.45 8.77 13.98
N VAL A 181 0.81 9.53 12.94
CA VAL A 181 0.24 9.39 11.61
C VAL A 181 1.07 8.37 10.84
N MET A 182 0.53 7.17 10.62
CA MET A 182 1.18 6.13 9.82
C MET A 182 0.86 6.36 8.34
N THR A 183 1.89 6.53 7.52
CA THR A 183 1.74 7.09 6.16
C THR A 183 2.29 6.18 5.07
N CYS A 184 1.75 6.37 3.86
CA CYS A 184 2.17 5.69 2.64
C CYS A 184 2.78 6.71 1.66
N ALA A 185 3.89 6.37 1.01
CA ALA A 185 4.54 7.19 -0.03
C ALA A 185 4.15 6.79 -1.46
N ILE A 186 3.31 5.76 -1.60
CA ILE A 186 3.07 5.12 -2.91
C ILE A 186 1.96 5.85 -3.66
N ARG A 187 0.86 6.23 -2.99
CA ARG A 187 -0.34 6.80 -3.63
C ARG A 187 -0.44 8.30 -3.39
N GLU A 188 -0.61 9.09 -4.46
CA GLU A 188 -0.61 10.56 -4.40
C GLU A 188 -1.73 11.08 -3.50
N GLY A 189 -2.97 10.61 -3.71
CA GLY A 189 -4.09 11.00 -2.87
C GLY A 189 -4.02 10.54 -1.40
N ALA A 190 -3.04 9.70 -1.02
CA ALA A 190 -2.76 9.43 0.40
C ALA A 190 -1.88 10.52 1.01
N GLU A 191 -0.91 11.05 0.25
CA GLU A 191 -0.02 12.14 0.70
C GLU A 191 -0.81 13.43 0.94
N ASP A 192 -1.72 13.80 0.03
CA ASP A 192 -2.58 15.00 0.18
C ASP A 192 -3.44 14.95 1.45
N LYS A 193 -3.96 13.76 1.79
CA LYS A 193 -4.76 13.57 3.02
C LYS A 193 -3.91 13.76 4.27
N VAL A 194 -2.66 13.30 4.24
CA VAL A 194 -1.73 13.48 5.35
C VAL A 194 -1.42 14.96 5.55
N TRP A 195 -1.16 15.72 4.47
CA TRP A 195 -0.91 17.16 4.59
C TRP A 195 -2.08 17.92 5.23
N ASN A 196 -3.30 17.69 4.74
CA ASN A 196 -4.51 18.27 5.33
C ASN A 196 -4.69 17.85 6.80
N LYS A 197 -4.33 16.61 7.14
CA LYS A 197 -4.39 16.12 8.53
C LYS A 197 -3.38 16.83 9.42
N LEU A 198 -2.16 17.06 8.95
CA LEU A 198 -1.11 17.76 9.70
C LEU A 198 -1.51 19.21 9.98
N GLU A 199 -2.14 19.90 9.03
CA GLU A 199 -2.70 21.24 9.26
C GLU A 199 -3.76 21.26 10.37
N TYR A 200 -4.66 20.27 10.36
CA TYR A 200 -5.66 20.11 11.43
C TYR A 200 -5.01 19.83 12.79
N LEU A 201 -4.02 18.93 12.84
CA LEU A 201 -3.29 18.60 14.07
C LEU A 201 -2.50 19.80 14.61
N ARG A 202 -1.92 20.62 13.73
CA ARG A 202 -1.25 21.88 14.11
C ARG A 202 -2.22 22.82 14.83
N ALA A 203 -3.44 22.99 14.31
CA ALA A 203 -4.47 23.81 14.95
C ALA A 203 -4.87 23.25 16.33
N LEU A 204 -5.01 21.92 16.44
CA LEU A 204 -5.33 21.25 17.69
C LEU A 204 -4.22 21.40 18.75
N LYS A 205 -2.96 21.21 18.34
CA LYS A 205 -1.76 21.37 19.18
C LYS A 205 -1.68 22.80 19.73
N LYS A 206 -1.89 23.82 18.89
CA LYS A 206 -1.92 25.23 19.31
C LYS A 206 -3.05 25.52 20.32
N LYS A 207 -4.24 24.95 20.11
CA LYS A 207 -5.38 25.10 21.03
C LYS A 207 -5.11 24.45 22.39
N ARG A 208 -4.40 23.32 22.43
CA ARG A 208 -4.05 22.63 23.68
C ARG A 208 -2.96 23.38 24.46
N LEU A 209 -2.00 24.00 23.77
CA LEU A 209 -0.93 24.81 24.38
C LEU A 209 -1.48 26.00 25.19
N GLY A 210 -2.66 26.51 24.84
CA GLY A 210 -3.34 27.59 25.57
C GLY A 210 -4.11 27.15 26.83
N ARG A 211 -4.15 25.85 27.16
CA ARG A 211 -4.85 25.34 28.35
C ARG A 211 -3.89 25.20 29.53
N LYS A 212 -4.27 25.71 30.71
CA LYS A 212 -3.53 25.49 31.95
C LYS A 212 -3.50 23.99 32.27
N ASN A 213 -2.31 23.44 32.55
CA ASN A 213 -2.05 22.06 32.98
C ASN A 213 -2.30 20.94 31.94
N ALA A 214 -2.43 21.25 30.65
CA ALA A 214 -2.48 20.20 29.62
C ALA A 214 -1.06 19.83 29.15
N PRO A 215 -0.68 18.54 29.12
CA PRO A 215 0.62 18.14 28.57
C PRO A 215 0.72 18.53 27.08
N PRO A 216 1.92 18.92 26.60
CA PRO A 216 2.11 19.27 25.20
C PRO A 216 1.83 18.05 24.32
N MET A 217 0.96 18.25 23.32
CA MET A 217 0.65 17.22 22.34
C MET A 217 1.82 17.01 21.39
N LYS A 218 2.21 15.75 21.20
CA LYS A 218 3.22 15.35 20.22
C LYS A 218 2.58 14.82 18.95
N VAL A 219 3.17 15.15 17.82
CA VAL A 219 2.76 14.67 16.49
C VAL A 219 3.94 13.97 15.84
N GLY A 220 3.77 12.70 15.51
CA GLY A 220 4.74 11.90 14.77
C GLY A 220 4.22 11.52 13.39
N VAL A 221 5.10 11.50 12.39
CA VAL A 221 4.82 10.96 11.04
C VAL A 221 5.67 9.73 10.83
N LEU A 222 5.02 8.60 10.58
CA LEU A 222 5.63 7.28 10.49
C LEU A 222 5.48 6.69 9.08
N GLY A 223 6.34 5.75 8.70
CA GLY A 223 6.19 4.91 7.51
C GLY A 223 6.88 5.45 6.26
N CYS A 224 6.44 5.04 5.07
CA CYS A 224 7.21 5.28 3.84
C CYS A 224 7.33 6.77 3.48
N MET A 225 6.30 7.59 3.72
CA MET A 225 6.34 9.02 3.38
C MET A 225 7.30 9.77 4.30
N ALA A 226 7.51 9.31 5.54
CA ALA A 226 8.52 9.82 6.45
C ALA A 226 9.94 9.70 5.86
N GLU A 227 10.29 8.54 5.27
CA GLU A 227 11.58 8.36 4.58
C GLU A 227 11.70 9.31 3.37
N ARG A 228 10.67 9.35 2.54
CA ARG A 228 10.72 10.09 1.28
C ARG A 228 10.78 11.61 1.48
N LEU A 229 9.93 12.14 2.37
CA LEU A 229 9.72 13.58 2.53
C LEU A 229 10.47 14.18 3.73
N LYS A 230 11.37 13.43 4.37
CA LYS A 230 12.16 13.80 5.56
C LYS A 230 12.39 15.31 5.73
N LYS A 231 13.08 15.94 4.76
CA LYS A 231 13.41 17.37 4.82
C LYS A 231 12.18 18.27 4.81
N LYS A 232 11.22 18.03 3.92
CA LYS A 232 9.98 18.81 3.82
C LYS A 232 9.16 18.71 5.10
N LEU A 233 9.04 17.51 5.69
CA LEU A 233 8.31 17.30 6.95
C LEU A 233 8.95 18.03 8.13
N VAL A 234 10.28 18.05 8.22
CA VAL A 234 10.99 18.70 9.34
C VAL A 234 11.09 20.22 9.16
N GLU A 235 11.36 20.69 7.93
CA GLU A 235 11.62 22.10 7.64
C GLU A 235 10.33 22.90 7.41
N GLN A 236 9.36 22.35 6.67
CA GLN A 236 8.13 23.07 6.29
C GLN A 236 7.00 22.87 7.30
N GLU A 237 6.97 21.74 8.00
CA GLU A 237 5.90 21.39 8.93
C GLU A 237 6.39 21.44 10.39
N LYS A 238 6.45 22.65 10.95
CA LYS A 238 6.85 22.88 12.36
C LYS A 238 5.95 22.21 13.41
N SER A 239 4.85 21.57 13.01
CA SER A 239 3.98 20.86 13.94
C SER A 239 4.42 19.43 14.23
N VAL A 240 5.27 18.84 13.38
CA VAL A 240 5.76 17.46 13.49
C VAL A 240 6.99 17.42 14.40
N ASP A 241 6.91 16.60 15.43
CA ASP A 241 7.96 16.43 16.44
C ASP A 241 8.81 15.17 16.19
N VAL A 242 8.19 14.10 15.66
CA VAL A 242 8.85 12.82 15.38
C VAL A 242 8.67 12.43 13.93
N VAL A 243 9.74 11.98 13.28
CA VAL A 243 9.68 11.38 11.94
C VAL A 243 10.39 10.04 11.97
N ALA A 244 9.64 8.94 11.77
CA ALA A 244 10.22 7.60 11.78
C ALA A 244 9.94 6.83 10.48
N GLY A 245 10.99 6.26 9.89
CA GLY A 245 10.90 5.38 8.73
C GLY A 245 10.36 4.00 9.10
N PRO A 246 10.08 3.15 8.09
CA PRO A 246 9.48 1.83 8.32
C PRO A 246 10.37 0.85 9.10
N ASP A 247 11.67 1.13 9.20
CA ASP A 247 12.66 0.27 9.86
C ASP A 247 13.12 0.83 11.22
N SER A 248 12.39 1.81 11.76
CA SER A 248 12.80 2.56 12.94
C SER A 248 11.76 2.55 14.07
N TYR A 249 10.78 1.64 14.04
CA TYR A 249 9.70 1.63 15.03
C TYR A 249 10.19 1.23 16.43
N ARG A 250 11.22 0.38 16.54
CA ARG A 250 11.88 0.06 17.83
C ARG A 250 12.44 1.30 18.52
N ASP A 251 12.80 2.31 17.74
CA ASP A 251 13.40 3.55 18.21
C ASP A 251 12.36 4.58 18.67
N LEU A 252 11.06 4.33 18.46
CA LEU A 252 9.98 5.28 18.80
C LEU A 252 10.00 5.75 20.25
N PRO A 253 10.18 4.88 21.26
CA PRO A 253 10.27 5.33 22.66
C PRO A 253 11.38 6.36 22.87
N ARG A 254 12.57 6.11 22.31
CA ARG A 254 13.71 7.04 22.40
C ARG A 254 13.44 8.34 21.64
N LEU A 255 12.88 8.27 20.43
CA LEU A 255 12.53 9.47 19.64
C LEU A 255 11.52 10.35 20.38
N LEU A 256 10.51 9.73 21.00
CA LEU A 256 9.53 10.47 21.80
C LEU A 256 10.16 11.09 23.04
N ALA A 257 11.10 10.41 23.71
CA ALA A 257 11.83 10.96 24.85
C ALA A 257 12.70 12.17 24.47
N LEU A 258 13.38 12.14 23.32
CA LEU A 258 14.18 13.27 22.84
C LEU A 258 13.34 14.53 22.60
N VAL A 259 12.12 14.36 22.08
CA VAL A 259 11.18 15.47 21.88
C VAL A 259 10.78 16.13 23.21
N ASP A 260 10.74 15.38 24.32
CA ASP A 260 10.48 15.99 25.64
C ASP A 260 11.58 16.99 26.04
N LYS A 261 12.79 16.85 25.48
CA LYS A 261 13.92 17.75 25.72
C LYS A 261 13.96 18.95 24.76
N GLY A 262 12.97 19.09 23.87
CA GLY A 262 12.78 20.25 23.00
C GLY A 262 13.35 20.11 21.58
N GLU A 263 13.86 18.93 21.21
CA GLU A 263 14.44 18.69 19.89
C GLU A 263 13.52 17.83 19.01
N ALA A 264 13.33 18.21 17.75
CA ALA A 264 12.65 17.35 16.78
C ALA A 264 13.51 16.10 16.50
N ALA A 265 12.90 14.92 16.56
CA ALA A 265 13.61 13.65 16.47
C ALA A 265 13.30 12.93 15.15
N VAL A 266 14.33 12.48 14.44
CA VAL A 266 14.18 11.87 13.11
C VAL A 266 15.03 10.62 12.98
N ASN A 267 14.41 9.48 12.68
CA ASN A 267 15.10 8.26 12.28
C ASN A 267 14.40 7.62 11.07
N VAL A 268 15.02 7.71 9.90
CA VAL A 268 14.50 7.12 8.66
C VAL A 268 15.52 6.20 8.00
N LEU A 269 16.52 5.75 8.77
CA LEU A 269 17.56 4.88 8.25
C LEU A 269 16.98 3.51 7.96
N LEU A 270 17.25 3.02 6.76
CA LEU A 270 16.83 1.68 6.34
C LEU A 270 17.83 0.65 6.87
N SER A 271 17.30 -0.41 7.46
CA SER A 271 18.11 -1.49 8.00
C SER A 271 18.28 -2.60 6.96
N LEU A 272 19.44 -3.25 6.99
CA LEU A 272 19.69 -4.43 6.16
C LEU A 272 19.04 -5.70 6.72
N GLU A 273 18.72 -5.72 8.02
CA GLU A 273 18.32 -6.93 8.75
C GLU A 273 16.95 -6.84 9.42
N GLU A 274 16.41 -5.63 9.63
CA GLU A 274 15.21 -5.43 10.47
C GLU A 274 13.92 -6.05 9.88
N THR A 275 13.43 -7.12 10.49
CA THR A 275 12.18 -7.79 10.11
C THR A 275 11.09 -7.71 11.17
N TYR A 276 11.40 -7.20 12.37
CA TYR A 276 10.54 -7.23 13.57
C TYR A 276 10.11 -8.65 13.98
N ALA A 277 10.94 -9.66 13.69
CA ALA A 277 10.62 -11.07 13.92
C ALA A 277 10.35 -11.45 15.39
N ASP A 278 10.93 -10.70 16.32
CA ASP A 278 10.84 -10.89 17.77
C ASP A 278 9.69 -10.11 18.42
N ILE A 279 8.93 -9.35 17.64
CA ILE A 279 7.80 -8.55 18.14
C ILE A 279 6.50 -9.22 17.74
N VAL A 280 5.78 -9.75 18.74
CA VAL A 280 4.42 -10.26 18.56
C VAL A 280 3.47 -9.06 18.45
N PRO A 281 2.85 -8.81 17.28
CA PRO A 281 2.00 -7.63 17.11
C PRO A 281 0.74 -7.72 17.98
N VAL A 282 0.49 -6.71 18.80
CA VAL A 282 -0.74 -6.57 19.58
C VAL A 282 -1.82 -5.95 18.70
N SER A 283 -2.84 -6.75 18.40
CA SER A 283 -3.98 -6.31 17.60
C SER A 283 -4.61 -5.04 18.16
N LEU A 284 -4.86 -4.09 17.26
CA LEU A 284 -5.54 -2.83 17.57
C LEU A 284 -7.08 -3.00 17.61
N THR A 285 -7.61 -4.20 17.47
CA THR A 285 -9.06 -4.44 17.54
C THR A 285 -9.32 -5.70 18.34
N THR A 286 -10.14 -5.61 19.39
CA THR A 286 -10.38 -6.67 20.39
C THR A 286 -11.11 -7.91 19.84
N SER A 287 -11.54 -7.92 18.58
CA SER A 287 -12.31 -9.01 17.96
C SER A 287 -12.03 -9.06 16.46
N ARG A 288 -10.79 -9.38 16.07
CA ARG A 288 -10.44 -9.44 14.65
C ARG A 288 -10.51 -10.89 14.17
N MET A 289 -11.47 -11.17 13.29
CA MET A 289 -11.58 -12.48 12.63
C MET A 289 -10.50 -12.68 11.56
N SER A 290 -9.80 -11.62 11.18
CA SER A 290 -8.71 -11.64 10.20
C SER A 290 -7.44 -10.94 10.71
N ALA A 291 -6.26 -11.45 10.34
CA ALA A 291 -4.98 -10.88 10.74
C ALA A 291 -4.02 -10.69 9.55
N PHE A 292 -3.09 -9.74 9.69
CA PHE A 292 -2.05 -9.45 8.71
C PHE A 292 -0.69 -9.88 9.27
N ILE A 293 0.01 -10.77 8.57
CA ILE A 293 1.31 -11.28 9.01
C ILE A 293 2.37 -10.81 8.02
N SER A 294 3.27 -9.94 8.47
CA SER A 294 4.39 -9.49 7.63
C SER A 294 5.45 -10.59 7.58
N VAL A 295 5.60 -11.25 6.43
CA VAL A 295 6.57 -12.33 6.23
C VAL A 295 7.89 -11.83 5.63
N MET A 296 7.87 -10.65 5.03
CA MET A 296 9.07 -10.03 4.47
C MET A 296 8.92 -8.51 4.32
N ARG A 297 10.05 -7.83 4.13
CA ARG A 297 10.13 -6.38 3.87
C ARG A 297 11.08 -6.07 2.72
N GLY A 298 10.86 -4.94 2.05
CA GLY A 298 11.70 -4.46 0.94
C GLY A 298 11.36 -5.12 -0.40
N CYS A 299 11.97 -4.62 -1.48
CA CYS A 299 11.72 -5.09 -2.85
C CYS A 299 12.95 -4.91 -3.75
N ASP A 300 13.35 -5.95 -4.47
CA ASP A 300 14.54 -5.98 -5.34
C ASP A 300 14.18 -5.81 -6.83
N ASN A 301 12.88 -5.81 -7.18
CA ASN A 301 12.41 -5.71 -8.56
C ASN A 301 12.83 -4.43 -9.29
N MET A 302 13.05 -3.33 -8.56
CA MET A 302 13.55 -2.06 -9.12
C MET A 302 12.78 -1.58 -10.37
N CYS A 303 11.45 -1.75 -10.37
CA CYS A 303 10.56 -1.25 -11.43
C CYS A 303 10.75 0.26 -11.62
N SER A 304 10.69 0.74 -12.86
CA SER A 304 11.16 2.11 -13.16
C SER A 304 10.37 3.21 -12.47
N TYR A 305 9.09 2.97 -12.17
CA TYR A 305 8.17 3.89 -11.48
C TYR A 305 8.09 3.70 -9.96
N CYS A 306 8.65 2.61 -9.42
CA CYS A 306 8.37 2.19 -8.05
C CYS A 306 9.36 2.81 -7.05
N ILE A 307 8.84 3.46 -6.01
CA ILE A 307 9.64 4.09 -4.94
C ILE A 307 9.98 3.13 -3.78
N VAL A 308 9.34 1.96 -3.74
CA VAL A 308 9.46 0.98 -2.64
C VAL A 308 10.92 0.63 -2.29
N PRO A 309 11.81 0.32 -3.26
CA PRO A 309 13.19 -0.05 -2.93
C PRO A 309 13.97 1.05 -2.19
N PHE A 310 13.57 2.31 -2.37
CA PHE A 310 14.20 3.46 -1.73
C PHE A 310 13.56 3.84 -0.39
N THR A 311 12.34 3.38 -0.11
CA THR A 311 11.59 3.71 1.11
C THR A 311 11.52 2.54 2.10
N ARG A 312 11.74 1.29 1.64
CA ARG A 312 11.75 0.07 2.46
C ARG A 312 12.99 -0.80 2.28
N GLY A 313 13.93 -0.39 1.41
CA GLY A 313 15.20 -1.09 1.22
C GLY A 313 15.09 -2.39 0.41
N ARG A 314 16.15 -3.19 0.51
CA ARG A 314 16.32 -4.49 -0.16
C ARG A 314 15.43 -5.56 0.47
N GLU A 315 15.11 -6.59 -0.31
CA GLU A 315 14.31 -7.72 0.16
C GLU A 315 14.97 -8.49 1.29
N ARG A 316 14.24 -8.62 2.40
CA ARG A 316 14.60 -9.42 3.58
C ARG A 316 13.38 -10.19 4.08
N SER A 317 13.54 -11.49 4.25
CA SER A 317 12.52 -12.38 4.76
C SER A 317 12.68 -12.56 6.26
N ARG A 318 11.55 -12.65 6.94
CA ARG A 318 11.49 -13.09 8.33
C ARG A 318 11.79 -14.60 8.39
N ASP A 319 12.31 -15.06 9.52
CA ASP A 319 12.52 -16.48 9.75
C ASP A 319 11.17 -17.23 9.79
N ILE A 320 11.16 -18.45 9.25
CA ILE A 320 9.93 -19.21 9.12
C ILE A 320 9.34 -19.57 10.47
N GLN A 321 10.17 -19.90 11.46
CA GLN A 321 9.70 -20.35 12.76
C GLN A 321 8.90 -19.26 13.48
N SER A 322 9.39 -18.03 13.48
CA SER A 322 8.68 -16.87 14.01
C SER A 322 7.33 -16.63 13.32
N ILE A 323 7.25 -16.85 12.00
CA ILE A 323 5.98 -16.77 11.26
C ILE A 323 5.02 -17.87 11.71
N LEU A 324 5.50 -19.12 11.81
CA LEU A 324 4.66 -20.25 12.23
C LEU A 324 4.16 -20.08 13.67
N ASP A 325 4.99 -19.55 14.57
CA ASP A 325 4.61 -19.27 15.95
C ASP A 325 3.55 -18.17 16.05
N GLU A 326 3.67 -17.10 15.24
CA GLU A 326 2.63 -16.07 15.16
C GLU A 326 1.31 -16.64 14.60
N VAL A 327 1.36 -17.51 13.58
CA VAL A 327 0.15 -18.16 13.05
C VAL A 327 -0.51 -19.06 14.11
N ARG A 328 0.26 -19.85 14.86
CA ARG A 328 -0.27 -20.65 15.98
C ARG A 328 -0.93 -19.77 17.03
N HIS A 329 -0.27 -18.69 17.43
CA HIS A 329 -0.81 -17.76 18.41
C HIS A 329 -2.13 -17.11 17.96
N LEU A 330 -2.21 -16.68 16.70
CA LEU A 330 -3.44 -16.13 16.11
C LEU A 330 -4.54 -17.19 16.00
N SER A 331 -4.18 -18.43 15.68
CA SER A 331 -5.09 -19.57 15.67
C SER A 331 -5.70 -19.80 17.06
N ASP A 332 -4.89 -19.81 18.11
CA ASP A 332 -5.35 -20.00 19.50
C ASP A 332 -6.26 -18.86 19.98
N GLN A 333 -6.13 -17.67 19.39
CA GLN A 333 -7.02 -16.52 19.62
C GLN A 333 -8.33 -16.58 18.81
N GLY A 334 -8.53 -17.62 18.00
CA GLY A 334 -9.74 -17.80 17.20
C GLY A 334 -9.78 -16.98 15.90
N VAL A 335 -8.63 -16.51 15.39
CA VAL A 335 -8.55 -15.87 14.07
C VAL A 335 -8.93 -16.89 13.00
N LYS A 336 -9.79 -16.48 12.04
CA LYS A 336 -10.32 -17.34 10.97
C LYS A 336 -9.67 -17.09 9.62
N GLU A 337 -9.03 -15.94 9.42
CA GLU A 337 -8.34 -15.62 8.17
C GLU A 337 -6.99 -14.95 8.45
N ILE A 338 -5.93 -15.39 7.79
CA ILE A 338 -4.63 -14.73 7.80
C ILE A 338 -4.28 -14.29 6.39
N THR A 339 -3.67 -13.11 6.27
CA THR A 339 -3.10 -12.63 5.00
C THR A 339 -1.62 -12.38 5.17
N LEU A 340 -0.80 -13.16 4.45
CA LEU A 340 0.64 -12.99 4.39
C LEU A 340 0.98 -11.73 3.58
N LEU A 341 1.77 -10.84 4.17
CA LEU A 341 2.14 -9.56 3.61
C LEU A 341 3.63 -9.50 3.27
N GLY A 342 3.91 -8.89 2.12
CA GLY A 342 5.24 -8.48 1.68
C GLY A 342 5.12 -7.43 0.58
N GLN A 343 6.21 -6.76 0.21
CA GLN A 343 6.21 -5.91 -1.00
C GLN A 343 6.34 -6.74 -2.29
N ASN A 344 6.94 -7.92 -2.19
CA ASN A 344 6.97 -8.95 -3.22
C ASN A 344 6.81 -10.33 -2.53
N VAL A 345 5.61 -10.63 -2.01
CA VAL A 345 5.43 -11.72 -1.02
C VAL A 345 5.96 -13.09 -1.49
N ASN A 346 5.83 -13.38 -2.79
CA ASN A 346 6.25 -14.65 -3.38
C ASN A 346 7.74 -14.71 -3.77
N SER A 347 8.53 -13.65 -3.49
CA SER A 347 9.99 -13.75 -3.45
C SER A 347 10.55 -14.06 -2.06
N TYR A 348 9.68 -14.41 -1.10
CA TYR A 348 10.08 -14.88 0.23
C TYR A 348 11.15 -15.96 0.13
N ARG A 349 12.24 -15.75 0.87
CA ARG A 349 13.34 -16.69 0.98
C ARG A 349 14.01 -16.58 2.33
N ASP A 350 13.80 -17.58 3.18
CA ASP A 350 14.43 -17.70 4.48
C ASP A 350 15.76 -18.46 4.37
N VAL A 351 16.84 -17.80 4.81
CA VAL A 351 18.21 -18.33 4.79
C VAL A 351 18.73 -18.63 6.20
N SER A 352 17.89 -18.52 7.23
CA SER A 352 18.28 -18.78 8.63
C SER A 352 18.58 -20.26 8.90
N GLU A 353 17.79 -21.18 8.33
CA GLU A 353 17.95 -22.63 8.53
C GLU A 353 19.22 -23.23 7.87
N THR A 354 19.81 -22.55 6.88
CA THR A 354 21.05 -23.01 6.22
C THR A 354 22.28 -23.10 7.15
N ASN A 355 22.16 -22.66 8.41
CA ASN A 355 23.25 -22.67 9.38
C ASN A 355 23.17 -23.75 10.47
N HIS A 356 22.06 -24.50 10.67
CA HIS A 356 21.95 -25.31 11.90
C HIS A 356 21.54 -26.78 11.80
N GLN A 357 20.85 -27.27 10.77
CA GLN A 357 20.52 -28.70 10.70
C GLN A 357 20.51 -29.15 9.24
N GLY A 358 21.31 -30.18 8.93
CA GLY A 358 21.53 -30.70 7.57
C GLY A 358 20.33 -31.38 6.92
N LEU A 359 19.15 -30.76 6.95
CA LEU A 359 18.10 -31.08 5.99
C LEU A 359 18.52 -30.50 4.63
N SER A 360 18.62 -31.42 3.66
CA SER A 360 19.04 -31.18 2.29
C SER A 360 18.08 -30.25 1.54
N VAL A 361 18.17 -28.94 1.78
CA VAL A 361 17.87 -27.97 0.72
C VAL A 361 19.13 -27.91 -0.13
N THR A 362 19.08 -28.59 -1.26
CA THR A 362 20.16 -28.65 -2.26
C THR A 362 20.72 -27.23 -2.47
N LYS A 363 22.03 -27.06 -2.24
CA LYS A 363 22.76 -25.78 -2.40
C LYS A 363 22.65 -25.16 -3.81
N ASN A 364 21.99 -25.84 -4.76
CA ASN A 364 21.97 -25.54 -6.18
C ASN A 364 20.59 -25.32 -6.80
N ASP A 365 19.46 -25.38 -6.07
CA ASP A 365 18.16 -25.10 -6.70
C ASP A 365 17.98 -23.59 -6.92
N GLU A 366 18.24 -23.18 -8.16
CA GLU A 366 17.86 -21.86 -8.65
C GLU A 366 16.33 -21.76 -8.71
N THR A 367 15.79 -20.58 -8.39
CA THR A 367 14.34 -20.37 -8.49
C THR A 367 13.93 -20.44 -9.94
N GLN A 368 13.09 -21.42 -10.28
CA GLN A 368 12.49 -21.47 -11.61
C GLN A 368 11.48 -20.34 -11.73
N LEU A 369 11.77 -19.39 -12.62
CA LEU A 369 10.83 -18.34 -12.99
C LEU A 369 9.78 -18.91 -13.94
N VAL A 370 8.63 -18.22 -14.02
CA VAL A 370 7.63 -18.50 -15.04
C VAL A 370 8.26 -18.41 -16.45
N LYS A 371 7.86 -19.32 -17.35
CA LYS A 371 8.30 -19.33 -18.74
C LYS A 371 8.04 -17.96 -19.40
N GLY A 372 9.06 -17.41 -20.06
CA GLY A 372 8.97 -16.10 -20.72
C GLY A 372 9.25 -14.89 -19.80
N PHE A 373 9.51 -15.12 -18.50
CA PHE A 373 9.86 -14.07 -17.55
C PHE A 373 11.36 -14.04 -17.29
N LYS A 374 11.89 -12.84 -17.01
CA LYS A 374 13.28 -12.58 -16.66
C LYS A 374 13.35 -11.69 -15.43
N THR A 375 14.35 -11.92 -14.59
CA THR A 375 14.66 -11.01 -13.47
C THR A 375 15.79 -10.06 -13.84
N LEU A 376 15.76 -8.85 -13.29
CA LEU A 376 16.79 -7.82 -13.51
C LEU A 376 17.91 -7.84 -12.47
N TYR A 377 17.72 -8.61 -11.39
CA TYR A 377 18.67 -8.76 -10.30
C TYR A 377 19.08 -10.22 -10.17
N LYS A 378 20.25 -10.45 -9.56
CA LYS A 378 20.79 -11.79 -9.34
C LYS A 378 19.84 -12.60 -8.44
N PRO A 379 19.31 -13.75 -8.91
CA PRO A 379 18.50 -14.63 -8.07
C PRO A 379 19.26 -15.04 -6.81
N LYS A 380 18.56 -15.07 -5.68
CA LYS A 380 19.07 -15.65 -4.44
C LYS A 380 19.08 -17.19 -4.57
N LYS A 381 20.09 -17.86 -4.00
CA LYS A 381 20.26 -19.32 -4.05
C LYS A 381 20.06 -19.94 -2.66
N GLY A 382 19.43 -21.12 -2.60
CA GLY A 382 19.21 -21.87 -1.36
C GLY A 382 18.22 -21.21 -0.38
N GLY A 383 17.96 -21.85 0.76
CA GLY A 383 16.98 -21.40 1.74
C GLY A 383 15.54 -21.78 1.39
N LEU A 384 14.64 -21.71 2.37
CA LEU A 384 13.22 -22.03 2.23
C LEU A 384 12.49 -20.94 1.44
N ARG A 385 11.69 -21.34 0.47
CA ARG A 385 10.97 -20.47 -0.47
C ARG A 385 9.55 -20.18 -0.01
N PHE A 386 8.87 -19.33 -0.78
CA PHE A 386 7.46 -19.02 -0.54
C PHE A 386 6.55 -20.26 -0.57
N ALA A 387 6.80 -21.23 -1.46
CA ALA A 387 6.02 -22.48 -1.48
C ALA A 387 6.19 -23.27 -0.18
N ASP A 388 7.41 -23.37 0.35
CA ASP A 388 7.69 -24.05 1.63
C ASP A 388 6.99 -23.34 2.80
N LEU A 389 7.04 -22.00 2.82
CA LEU A 389 6.32 -21.20 3.81
C LEU A 389 4.80 -21.44 3.73
N LEU A 390 4.24 -21.35 2.54
CA LEU A 390 2.81 -21.48 2.31
C LEU A 390 2.32 -22.88 2.70
N ASP A 391 3.09 -23.93 2.36
CA ASP A 391 2.81 -25.30 2.76
C ASP A 391 2.82 -25.45 4.29
N LYS A 392 3.90 -25.04 4.98
CA LYS A 392 4.00 -25.16 6.45
C LYS A 392 2.91 -24.35 7.17
N VAL A 393 2.58 -23.15 6.69
CA VAL A 393 1.50 -22.33 7.25
C VAL A 393 0.14 -23.00 7.06
N SER A 394 -0.11 -23.61 5.90
CA SER A 394 -1.38 -24.30 5.61
C SER A 394 -1.66 -25.51 6.51
N GLN A 395 -0.61 -26.10 7.07
CA GLN A 395 -0.72 -27.29 7.92
C GLN A 395 -1.02 -26.96 9.39
N ILE A 396 -0.88 -25.70 9.83
CA ILE A 396 -1.06 -25.33 11.24
C ILE A 396 -2.52 -25.51 11.67
N ASN A 397 -3.46 -24.99 10.89
CA ASN A 397 -4.88 -25.12 11.16
C ASN A 397 -5.68 -25.14 9.84
N PRO A 398 -6.31 -26.29 9.49
CA PRO A 398 -7.09 -26.41 8.27
C PRO A 398 -8.39 -25.56 8.29
N GLU A 399 -8.80 -25.03 9.43
CA GLU A 399 -9.97 -24.15 9.58
C GLU A 399 -9.63 -22.65 9.50
N ILE A 400 -8.37 -22.30 9.23
CA ILE A 400 -7.95 -20.92 9.00
C ILE A 400 -7.70 -20.69 7.51
N ARG A 401 -8.42 -19.73 6.96
CA ARG A 401 -8.26 -19.28 5.59
C ARG A 401 -6.96 -18.49 5.42
N ILE A 402 -6.22 -18.80 4.36
CA ILE A 402 -4.92 -18.21 4.06
C ILE A 402 -4.99 -17.44 2.75
N ARG A 403 -4.55 -16.18 2.81
CA ARG A 403 -4.35 -15.31 1.65
C ARG A 403 -2.92 -14.79 1.63
N PHE A 404 -2.54 -14.25 0.50
CA PHE A 404 -1.33 -13.45 0.37
C PHE A 404 -1.57 -12.33 -0.65
N THR A 405 -0.78 -11.26 -0.58
CA THR A 405 -0.95 -10.11 -1.48
C THR A 405 0.39 -9.53 -1.92
N SER A 406 0.35 -8.69 -2.95
CA SER A 406 1.54 -8.12 -3.59
C SER A 406 2.56 -9.16 -4.10
N PRO A 407 2.16 -10.26 -4.75
CA PRO A 407 3.10 -11.12 -5.45
C PRO A 407 3.54 -10.50 -6.79
N HIS A 408 4.71 -10.88 -7.28
CA HIS A 408 5.17 -10.56 -8.62
C HIS A 408 4.86 -11.71 -9.60
N PRO A 409 4.35 -11.43 -10.83
CA PRO A 409 3.96 -12.48 -11.78
C PRO A 409 5.06 -13.50 -12.13
N LYS A 410 6.32 -13.05 -12.17
CA LYS A 410 7.49 -13.92 -12.47
C LYS A 410 7.72 -15.04 -11.44
N ASP A 411 7.26 -14.85 -10.20
CA ASP A 411 7.55 -15.68 -9.03
C ASP A 411 6.35 -16.62 -8.72
N PHE A 412 5.65 -17.10 -9.75
CA PHE A 412 4.57 -18.10 -9.65
C PHE A 412 4.98 -19.44 -10.30
N PRO A 413 5.91 -20.19 -9.69
CA PRO A 413 6.21 -21.54 -10.13
C PRO A 413 5.02 -22.48 -9.86
N ASP A 414 4.97 -23.58 -10.60
CA ASP A 414 3.88 -24.56 -10.52
C ASP A 414 3.63 -25.10 -9.11
N GLU A 415 4.67 -25.23 -8.29
CA GLU A 415 4.58 -25.65 -6.87
C GLU A 415 3.60 -24.79 -6.06
N VAL A 416 3.57 -23.47 -6.27
CA VAL A 416 2.63 -22.58 -5.57
C VAL A 416 1.21 -22.81 -6.08
N LEU A 417 1.04 -23.03 -7.39
CA LEU A 417 -0.26 -23.27 -8.00
C LEU A 417 -0.85 -24.62 -7.57
N TYR A 418 -0.02 -25.66 -7.45
CA TYR A 418 -0.42 -26.96 -6.92
C TYR A 418 -0.86 -26.86 -5.45
N LEU A 419 -0.12 -26.13 -4.61
CA LEU A 419 -0.54 -25.91 -3.22
C LEU A 419 -1.90 -25.20 -3.12
N ILE A 420 -2.13 -24.14 -3.91
CA ILE A 420 -3.43 -23.44 -3.96
C ILE A 420 -4.55 -24.38 -4.42
N LYS A 421 -4.25 -25.28 -5.36
CA LYS A 421 -5.22 -26.26 -5.87
C LYS A 421 -5.57 -27.32 -4.83
N GLU A 422 -4.57 -27.83 -4.11
CA GLU A 422 -4.69 -28.98 -3.21
C GLU A 422 -5.22 -28.62 -1.82
N ARG A 423 -4.89 -27.43 -1.31
CA ARG A 423 -5.22 -27.02 0.07
C ARG A 423 -6.49 -26.18 0.10
N ASN A 424 -7.57 -26.73 0.66
CA ASN A 424 -8.86 -26.05 0.81
C ASN A 424 -8.79 -24.74 1.62
N ASN A 425 -7.81 -24.62 2.51
CA ASN A 425 -7.63 -23.44 3.34
C ASN A 425 -6.75 -22.36 2.71
N ILE A 426 -6.19 -22.58 1.52
CA ILE A 426 -5.53 -21.55 0.72
C ILE A 426 -6.52 -21.02 -0.31
N CYS A 427 -6.78 -19.71 -0.29
CA CYS A 427 -7.78 -19.14 -1.21
C CYS A 427 -7.37 -19.27 -2.67
N LYS A 428 -8.34 -19.60 -3.54
CA LYS A 428 -8.21 -19.58 -5.01
C LYS A 428 -8.29 -18.14 -5.54
N GLN A 429 -7.52 -17.24 -4.94
CA GLN A 429 -7.43 -15.83 -5.28
C GLN A 429 -5.98 -15.47 -5.56
N ILE A 430 -5.70 -15.08 -6.80
CA ILE A 430 -4.35 -14.67 -7.23
C ILE A 430 -4.36 -13.21 -7.64
N HIS A 431 -3.59 -12.40 -6.90
CA HIS A 431 -3.25 -11.06 -7.34
C HIS A 431 -2.08 -11.16 -8.32
N LEU A 432 -2.20 -10.60 -9.52
CA LEU A 432 -1.23 -10.68 -10.58
C LEU A 432 -1.06 -9.30 -11.22
N PRO A 433 -0.20 -8.42 -10.66
CA PRO A 433 -0.07 -7.05 -11.16
C PRO A 433 0.54 -7.01 -12.57
N ALA A 434 -0.28 -6.71 -13.58
CA ALA A 434 0.15 -6.57 -14.96
C ALA A 434 0.91 -5.26 -15.18
N GLN A 435 0.41 -4.18 -14.56
CA GLN A 435 0.86 -2.79 -14.66
C GLN A 435 0.51 -2.11 -15.98
N SER A 436 0.70 -2.79 -17.11
CA SER A 436 0.28 -2.36 -18.45
C SER A 436 -0.06 -3.58 -19.31
N GLY A 437 -0.87 -3.40 -20.36
CA GLY A 437 -1.12 -4.44 -21.36
C GLY A 437 -0.27 -4.35 -22.62
N ASN A 438 0.71 -3.44 -22.68
CA ASN A 438 1.57 -3.31 -23.86
C ASN A 438 3.03 -3.71 -23.56
N THR A 439 3.62 -4.52 -24.44
CA THR A 439 4.98 -5.07 -24.27
C THR A 439 6.07 -4.00 -24.20
N ARG A 440 6.01 -2.94 -25.03
CA ARG A 440 7.00 -1.86 -24.97
C ARG A 440 6.90 -1.11 -23.64
N ILE A 441 5.69 -0.78 -23.19
CA ILE A 441 5.49 -0.10 -21.91
C ILE A 441 5.97 -0.97 -20.74
N LEU A 442 5.70 -2.28 -20.75
CA LEU A 442 6.22 -3.23 -19.76
C LEU A 442 7.75 -3.27 -19.71
N GLU A 443 8.42 -3.16 -20.87
CA GLU A 443 9.88 -3.06 -20.96
C GLU A 443 10.41 -1.76 -20.32
N VAL A 444 9.81 -0.61 -20.65
CA VAL A 444 10.18 0.69 -20.02
C VAL A 444 9.88 0.69 -18.52
N MET A 445 8.82 -0.01 -18.10
CA MET A 445 8.46 -0.25 -16.71
C MET A 445 9.43 -1.21 -15.98
N ARG A 446 10.32 -1.88 -16.72
CA ARG A 446 11.29 -2.87 -16.20
C ARG A 446 10.62 -4.09 -15.57
N ARG A 447 9.60 -4.63 -16.24
CA ARG A 447 8.82 -5.78 -15.75
C ARG A 447 9.45 -7.14 -16.05
N GLY A 448 10.25 -7.24 -17.12
CA GLY A 448 10.96 -8.46 -17.48
C GLY A 448 10.07 -9.54 -18.12
N TYR A 449 8.93 -9.17 -18.70
CA TYR A 449 8.03 -10.06 -19.43
C TYR A 449 7.24 -9.28 -20.49
N THR A 450 6.67 -10.00 -21.47
CA THR A 450 5.81 -9.43 -22.51
C THR A 450 4.33 -9.61 -22.17
N ARG A 451 3.46 -8.91 -22.90
CA ARG A 451 2.00 -9.09 -22.80
C ARG A 451 1.60 -10.56 -23.05
N GLU A 452 2.19 -11.18 -24.05
CA GLU A 452 1.88 -12.55 -24.49
C GLU A 452 2.25 -13.56 -23.41
N ALA A 453 3.46 -13.46 -22.84
CA ALA A 453 3.89 -14.31 -21.73
C ALA A 453 2.99 -14.15 -20.49
N TYR A 454 2.49 -12.95 -20.25
CA TYR A 454 1.53 -12.71 -19.17
C TYR A 454 0.17 -13.39 -19.45
N ILE A 455 -0.34 -13.34 -20.69
CA ILE A 455 -1.57 -14.04 -21.09
C ILE A 455 -1.39 -15.56 -20.95
N GLU A 456 -0.25 -16.10 -21.38
CA GLU A 456 0.09 -17.53 -21.23
C GLU A 456 0.10 -17.96 -19.76
N LEU A 457 0.71 -17.15 -18.86
CA LEU A 457 0.68 -17.42 -17.42
C LEU A 457 -0.76 -17.46 -16.89
N VAL A 458 -1.61 -16.50 -17.29
CA VAL A 458 -3.02 -16.50 -16.85
C VAL A 458 -3.76 -17.73 -17.35
N ALA A 459 -3.54 -18.13 -18.61
CA ALA A 459 -4.14 -19.33 -19.18
C ALA A 459 -3.70 -20.59 -18.42
N HIS A 460 -2.43 -20.69 -18.07
CA HIS A 460 -1.86 -21.77 -17.26
C HIS A 460 -2.43 -21.83 -15.84
N ILE A 461 -2.55 -20.68 -15.17
CA ILE A 461 -3.18 -20.60 -13.85
C ILE A 461 -4.63 -21.10 -13.91
N ARG A 462 -5.40 -20.70 -14.93
CA ARG A 462 -6.81 -21.11 -15.10
C ARG A 462 -6.99 -22.57 -15.45
N SER A 463 -6.03 -23.19 -16.14
CA SER A 463 -6.08 -24.62 -16.45
C SER A 463 -5.85 -25.46 -15.19
N LEU A 464 -4.96 -25.01 -14.30
CA LEU A 464 -4.65 -25.69 -13.04
C LEU A 464 -5.69 -25.44 -11.95
N ILE A 465 -6.16 -24.20 -11.81
CA ILE A 465 -7.12 -23.76 -10.79
C ILE A 465 -8.36 -23.19 -11.50
N PRO A 466 -9.35 -24.05 -11.84
CA PRO A 466 -10.61 -23.59 -12.39
C PRO A 466 -11.30 -22.59 -11.44
N ASN A 467 -11.92 -21.55 -12.00
CA ASN A 467 -12.60 -20.47 -11.28
C ASN A 467 -11.72 -19.61 -10.35
N VAL A 468 -10.39 -19.64 -10.53
CA VAL A 468 -9.49 -18.73 -9.81
C VAL A 468 -9.94 -17.27 -9.94
N ALA A 469 -10.05 -16.58 -8.81
CA ALA A 469 -10.32 -15.17 -8.78
C ALA A 469 -9.02 -14.39 -9.06
N LEU A 470 -9.02 -13.61 -10.14
CA LEU A 470 -7.85 -12.83 -10.52
C LEU A 470 -8.03 -11.37 -10.15
N SER A 471 -6.97 -10.78 -9.64
CA SER A 471 -6.91 -9.34 -9.44
C SER A 471 -5.62 -8.75 -9.98
N SER A 472 -5.60 -7.45 -10.31
CA SER A 472 -4.41 -6.82 -10.89
C SER A 472 -4.31 -5.34 -10.58
N ASP A 473 -3.12 -4.78 -10.80
CA ASP A 473 -2.86 -3.34 -10.76
C ASP A 473 -2.54 -2.86 -12.17
N PHE A 474 -3.05 -1.69 -12.55
CA PHE A 474 -2.75 -1.02 -13.82
C PHE A 474 -2.41 0.44 -13.60
N ILE A 475 -1.43 0.91 -14.39
CA ILE A 475 -1.00 2.30 -14.45
C ILE A 475 -1.20 2.79 -15.89
N CYS A 476 -2.07 3.79 -16.08
CA CYS A 476 -2.27 4.42 -17.38
C CYS A 476 -1.55 5.77 -17.49
N GLY A 477 -1.17 6.14 -18.71
CA GLY A 477 -0.47 7.38 -19.02
C GLY A 477 0.96 7.40 -18.51
N PHE A 478 1.64 6.24 -18.55
CA PHE A 478 3.06 6.17 -18.24
C PHE A 478 3.91 6.95 -19.27
N CYS A 479 5.16 7.25 -18.94
CA CYS A 479 6.08 8.01 -19.79
C CYS A 479 6.08 7.48 -21.24
N SER A 480 5.79 8.38 -22.18
CA SER A 480 5.71 8.18 -23.62
C SER A 480 4.71 7.10 -24.07
N GLU A 481 3.64 6.86 -23.30
CA GLU A 481 2.56 5.94 -23.67
C GLU A 481 1.63 6.55 -24.74
N THR A 482 1.60 5.91 -25.91
CA THR A 482 0.74 6.28 -27.02
C THR A 482 -0.68 5.73 -26.87
N GLU A 483 -1.62 6.23 -27.69
CA GLU A 483 -3.01 5.77 -27.64
C GLU A 483 -3.17 4.30 -28.04
N SER A 484 -2.40 3.81 -29.02
CA SER A 484 -2.44 2.40 -29.43
C SER A 484 -2.02 1.47 -28.30
N GLU A 485 -1.02 1.87 -27.51
CA GLU A 485 -0.49 1.06 -26.40
C GLU A 485 -1.40 1.11 -25.17
N PHE A 486 -2.11 2.22 -24.99
CA PHE A 486 -3.19 2.28 -24.03
C PHE A 486 -4.37 1.38 -24.46
N GLN A 487 -4.71 1.35 -25.75
CA GLN A 487 -5.74 0.46 -26.28
C GLN A 487 -5.40 -1.02 -26.06
N ASP A 488 -4.12 -1.39 -26.19
CA ASP A 488 -3.63 -2.71 -25.79
C ASP A 488 -3.95 -3.00 -24.30
N THR A 489 -3.78 -2.02 -23.41
CA THR A 489 -4.13 -2.21 -21.99
C THR A 489 -5.62 -2.50 -21.79
N LEU A 490 -6.50 -1.83 -22.54
CA LEU A 490 -7.94 -2.10 -22.49
C LEU A 490 -8.29 -3.50 -23.00
N THR A 491 -7.70 -3.93 -24.12
CA THR A 491 -7.97 -5.28 -24.67
C THR A 491 -7.43 -6.38 -23.75
N LEU A 492 -6.37 -6.13 -22.97
CA LEU A 492 -5.91 -7.08 -21.96
C LEU A 492 -6.94 -7.22 -20.81
N LEU A 493 -7.55 -6.13 -20.35
CA LEU A 493 -8.61 -6.19 -19.34
C LEU A 493 -9.81 -7.03 -19.82
N GLU A 494 -10.22 -6.83 -21.08
CA GLU A 494 -11.30 -7.58 -21.73
C GLU A 494 -10.98 -9.07 -21.88
N THR A 495 -9.75 -9.38 -22.28
CA THR A 495 -9.29 -10.76 -22.51
C THR A 495 -9.17 -11.52 -21.19
N ILE A 496 -8.56 -10.90 -20.18
CA ILE A 496 -8.27 -11.58 -18.92
C ILE A 496 -9.51 -11.63 -18.02
N LYS A 497 -10.41 -10.64 -18.01
CA LYS A 497 -11.61 -10.63 -17.16
C LYS A 497 -11.29 -10.79 -15.67
N TYR A 498 -10.71 -9.74 -15.09
CA TYR A 498 -10.37 -9.71 -13.67
C TYR A 498 -11.59 -9.53 -12.77
N ASN A 499 -11.56 -10.13 -11.57
CA ASN A 499 -12.55 -9.90 -10.52
C ASN A 499 -12.33 -8.54 -9.84
N PHE A 500 -11.07 -8.15 -9.65
CA PHE A 500 -10.70 -6.87 -9.04
C PHE A 500 -9.52 -6.23 -9.76
N CYS A 501 -9.64 -4.94 -10.10
CA CYS A 501 -8.51 -4.15 -10.59
C CYS A 501 -8.31 -2.90 -9.73
N TYR A 502 -7.06 -2.60 -9.44
CA TYR A 502 -6.66 -1.30 -8.90
C TYR A 502 -6.06 -0.47 -10.04
N LEU A 503 -6.76 0.59 -10.39
CA LEU A 503 -6.52 1.38 -11.58
C LEU A 503 -5.99 2.75 -11.16
N PHE A 504 -4.83 3.14 -11.68
CA PHE A 504 -4.17 4.39 -11.29
C PHE A 504 -3.70 5.16 -12.53
N PRO A 505 -3.79 6.49 -12.53
CA PRO A 505 -3.02 7.31 -13.44
C PRO A 505 -1.56 7.32 -12.97
N TYR A 506 -0.62 7.40 -13.92
CA TYR A 506 0.80 7.51 -13.58
C TYR A 506 1.11 8.82 -12.82
N SER A 507 1.79 8.67 -11.69
CA SER A 507 2.27 9.78 -10.85
C SER A 507 3.77 9.69 -10.68
N LEU A 508 4.49 10.73 -11.10
CA LEU A 508 5.95 10.79 -11.06
C LEU A 508 6.45 10.89 -9.62
N ARG A 509 7.44 10.06 -9.26
CA ARG A 509 8.02 10.05 -7.90
C ARG A 509 9.52 10.33 -7.95
N GLU A 510 9.97 11.29 -7.14
CA GLU A 510 11.38 11.59 -6.93
C GLU A 510 12.19 10.32 -6.59
N LYS A 511 13.48 10.28 -6.94
CA LYS A 511 14.41 9.14 -6.80
C LYS A 511 14.15 7.93 -7.70
N THR A 512 12.97 7.76 -8.28
CA THR A 512 12.69 6.63 -9.20
C THR A 512 13.52 6.71 -10.48
N LEU A 513 13.64 5.58 -11.20
CA LEU A 513 14.34 5.57 -12.47
C LEU A 513 13.61 6.43 -13.51
N ALA A 514 12.28 6.34 -13.55
CA ALA A 514 11.45 7.14 -14.44
C ALA A 514 11.68 8.64 -14.21
N HIS A 515 11.69 9.09 -12.96
CA HIS A 515 12.04 10.48 -12.63
C HIS A 515 13.45 10.90 -13.07
N ARG A 516 14.42 9.99 -13.04
CA ARG A 516 15.82 10.33 -13.38
C ARG A 516 16.14 10.24 -14.87
N LYS A 517 15.42 9.41 -15.63
CA LYS A 517 15.80 9.03 -16.99
C LYS A 517 14.69 9.16 -18.04
N LEU A 518 13.44 9.28 -17.63
CA LEU A 518 12.30 9.40 -18.53
C LEU A 518 11.66 10.77 -18.38
N VAL A 519 10.96 11.19 -19.43
CA VAL A 519 10.16 12.42 -19.43
C VAL A 519 8.71 12.03 -19.20
N ASP A 520 8.04 12.69 -18.25
CA ASP A 520 6.60 12.56 -18.07
C ASP A 520 5.88 13.49 -19.06
N ASP A 521 5.74 13.01 -20.29
CA ASP A 521 5.26 13.74 -21.48
C ASP A 521 3.77 13.51 -21.77
N VAL A 522 3.08 12.66 -21.00
CA VAL A 522 1.63 12.44 -21.12
C VAL A 522 0.88 13.49 -20.28
N PRO A 523 0.02 14.35 -20.87
CA PRO A 523 -0.69 15.38 -20.12
C PRO A 523 -1.64 14.82 -19.06
N GLN A 524 -1.78 15.51 -17.94
CA GLN A 524 -2.65 15.09 -16.83
C GLN A 524 -4.11 14.87 -17.26
N SER A 525 -4.62 15.68 -18.18
CA SER A 525 -5.97 15.52 -18.74
C SER A 525 -6.15 14.18 -19.47
N VAL A 526 -5.14 13.74 -20.22
CA VAL A 526 -5.12 12.44 -20.91
C VAL A 526 -5.03 11.30 -19.89
N LYS A 527 -4.18 11.43 -18.85
CA LYS A 527 -4.10 10.42 -17.78
C LYS A 527 -5.45 10.18 -17.10
N VAL A 528 -6.21 11.25 -16.83
CA VAL A 528 -7.55 11.17 -16.22
C VAL A 528 -8.57 10.58 -17.19
N GLU A 529 -8.53 10.96 -18.46
CA GLU A 529 -9.42 10.39 -19.50
C GLU A 529 -9.19 8.89 -19.67
N ARG A 530 -7.94 8.46 -19.79
CA ARG A 530 -7.55 7.04 -19.86
C ARG A 530 -7.98 6.26 -18.62
N LEU A 531 -7.79 6.82 -17.43
CA LEU A 531 -8.24 6.20 -16.19
C LEU A 531 -9.75 5.91 -16.22
N ASN A 532 -10.56 6.88 -16.67
CA ASN A 532 -12.01 6.72 -16.74
C ASN A 532 -12.41 5.60 -17.72
N ARG A 533 -11.82 5.57 -18.93
CA ARG A 533 -12.05 4.47 -19.89
C ARG A 533 -11.66 3.11 -19.32
N MET A 534 -10.52 3.03 -18.65
CA MET A 534 -10.04 1.80 -18.02
C MET A 534 -10.99 1.33 -16.92
N VAL A 535 -11.53 2.25 -16.11
CA VAL A 535 -12.54 1.98 -15.08
C VAL A 535 -13.85 1.47 -15.71
N ASP A 536 -14.29 2.06 -16.81
CA ASP A 536 -15.54 1.67 -17.48
C ASP A 536 -15.44 0.26 -18.08
N VAL A 537 -14.34 -0.05 -18.79
CA VAL A 537 -14.05 -1.39 -19.32
C VAL A 537 -13.99 -2.41 -18.18
N PHE A 538 -13.21 -2.13 -17.13
CA PHE A 538 -13.11 -3.03 -15.98
C PHE A 538 -14.48 -3.29 -15.32
N ARG A 539 -15.29 -2.24 -15.10
CA ARG A 539 -16.62 -2.39 -14.48
C ARG A 539 -17.58 -3.21 -15.33
N SER A 540 -17.53 -3.03 -16.66
CA SER A 540 -18.30 -3.87 -17.59
C SER A 540 -17.93 -5.34 -17.42
N GLU A 541 -16.64 -5.67 -17.50
CA GLU A 541 -16.19 -7.07 -17.42
C GLU A 541 -16.39 -7.68 -16.03
N ALA A 542 -16.09 -6.95 -14.96
CA ALA A 542 -16.32 -7.40 -13.59
C ALA A 542 -17.82 -7.67 -13.32
N THR A 543 -18.72 -6.89 -13.94
CA THR A 543 -20.17 -7.15 -13.84
C THR A 543 -20.54 -8.46 -14.50
N LYS A 544 -19.95 -8.78 -15.67
CA LYS A 544 -20.18 -10.07 -16.36
C LYS A 544 -19.67 -11.23 -15.51
N VAL A 545 -18.41 -11.15 -15.06
CA VAL A 545 -17.77 -12.18 -14.21
C VAL A 545 -18.52 -12.43 -12.90
N ASN A 546 -19.06 -11.38 -12.27
CA ASN A 546 -19.84 -11.53 -11.04
C ASN A 546 -21.27 -12.01 -11.32
N ARG A 547 -21.84 -11.71 -12.49
CA ARG A 547 -23.15 -12.24 -12.90
C ARG A 547 -23.09 -13.74 -13.12
N ASP A 548 -22.00 -14.25 -13.68
CA ASP A 548 -21.77 -15.68 -13.91
C ASP A 548 -21.73 -16.49 -12.59
N GLN A 549 -21.62 -15.82 -11.44
CA GLN A 549 -21.66 -16.44 -10.10
C GLN A 549 -23.07 -16.57 -9.53
N ILE A 550 -24.10 -15.98 -10.16
CA ILE A 550 -25.48 -16.12 -9.70
C ILE A 550 -25.94 -17.57 -9.85
N GLY A 551 -26.63 -18.09 -8.81
CA GLY A 551 -27.05 -19.48 -8.72
C GLY A 551 -25.99 -20.43 -8.16
N GLN A 552 -24.78 -19.94 -7.88
CA GLN A 552 -23.74 -20.72 -7.23
C GLN A 552 -23.87 -20.63 -5.70
N GLN A 553 -23.59 -21.74 -5.04
CA GLN A 553 -23.40 -21.78 -3.59
C GLN A 553 -21.94 -21.48 -3.28
N GLN A 554 -21.69 -20.51 -2.40
CA GLN A 554 -20.33 -20.06 -2.06
C GLN A 554 -20.12 -20.00 -0.56
N LEU A 555 -18.94 -20.44 -0.13
CA LEU A 555 -18.51 -20.32 1.26
C LEU A 555 -18.08 -18.87 1.58
N VAL A 556 -18.66 -18.30 2.62
CA VAL A 556 -18.43 -16.92 3.06
C VAL A 556 -17.98 -16.88 4.52
N LEU A 557 -16.88 -16.18 4.79
CA LEU A 557 -16.47 -15.84 6.15
C LEU A 557 -17.15 -14.52 6.56
N VAL A 558 -17.94 -14.56 7.63
CA VAL A 558 -18.72 -13.40 8.11
C VAL A 558 -17.80 -12.41 8.80
N GLU A 559 -17.78 -11.15 8.34
CA GLU A 559 -16.99 -10.07 8.95
C GLU A 559 -17.81 -9.26 9.95
N GLY A 560 -19.13 -9.15 9.75
CA GLY A 560 -20.05 -8.49 10.67
C GLY A 560 -21.18 -7.74 9.95
N ILE A 561 -21.70 -6.71 10.61
CA ILE A 561 -22.86 -5.96 10.12
C ILE A 561 -22.49 -5.08 8.92
N SER A 562 -23.35 -5.06 7.90
CA SER A 562 -23.20 -4.19 6.74
C SER A 562 -23.31 -2.72 7.13
N LYS A 563 -22.35 -1.90 6.68
CA LYS A 563 -22.34 -0.44 6.93
C LYS A 563 -23.59 0.28 6.41
N ARG A 564 -24.28 -0.31 5.43
CA ARG A 564 -25.46 0.29 4.79
C ARG A 564 -26.78 -0.13 5.45
N SER A 565 -26.81 -1.24 6.18
CA SER A 565 -28.03 -1.75 6.80
C SER A 565 -27.71 -2.70 7.96
N LYS A 566 -28.32 -2.46 9.12
CA LYS A 566 -28.22 -3.34 10.29
C LYS A 566 -28.94 -4.69 10.08
N LEU A 567 -29.83 -4.78 9.10
CA LEU A 567 -30.57 -5.99 8.75
C LEU A 567 -29.76 -6.96 7.90
N HIS A 568 -28.56 -6.57 7.47
CA HIS A 568 -27.71 -7.39 6.61
C HIS A 568 -26.33 -7.55 7.25
N LEU A 569 -25.77 -8.73 7.06
CA LEU A 569 -24.37 -9.03 7.33
C LEU A 569 -23.55 -8.86 6.05
N VAL A 570 -22.25 -8.75 6.23
CA VAL A 570 -21.26 -8.76 5.17
C VAL A 570 -20.16 -9.75 5.52
N GLY A 571 -19.73 -10.50 4.51
CA GLY A 571 -18.60 -11.40 4.59
C GLY A 571 -17.79 -11.40 3.30
N ARG A 572 -16.74 -12.22 3.25
CA ARG A 572 -15.96 -12.45 2.02
C ARG A 572 -15.91 -13.91 1.64
N ASN A 573 -16.08 -14.16 0.34
CA ASN A 573 -15.91 -15.49 -0.24
C ASN A 573 -14.44 -15.83 -0.48
N ASP A 574 -14.20 -17.00 -1.05
CA ASP A 574 -12.86 -17.49 -1.39
C ASP A 574 -12.08 -16.53 -2.33
N GLY A 575 -12.77 -15.94 -3.31
CA GLY A 575 -12.20 -14.95 -4.23
C GLY A 575 -11.97 -13.55 -3.65
N ASN A 576 -12.16 -13.36 -2.33
CA ASN A 576 -12.13 -12.07 -1.63
C ASN A 576 -13.23 -11.08 -2.08
N THR A 577 -14.28 -11.58 -2.73
CA THR A 577 -15.45 -10.81 -3.10
C THR A 577 -16.36 -10.64 -1.89
N ARG A 578 -16.81 -9.40 -1.69
CA ARG A 578 -17.78 -9.09 -0.63
C ARG A 578 -19.13 -9.68 -0.98
N VAL A 579 -19.70 -10.42 -0.04
CA VAL A 579 -21.05 -10.99 -0.13
C VAL A 579 -21.91 -10.36 0.95
N ILE A 580 -23.06 -9.82 0.56
CA ILE A 580 -24.04 -9.21 1.46
C ILE A 580 -25.26 -10.11 1.54
N PHE A 581 -25.69 -10.44 2.74
CA PHE A 581 -26.80 -11.37 2.97
C PHE A 581 -27.62 -10.95 4.21
N PRO A 582 -28.89 -11.33 4.31
CA PRO A 582 -29.73 -11.03 5.48
C PRO A 582 -29.12 -11.53 6.80
N ASN A 583 -29.32 -10.77 7.87
CA ASN A 583 -28.97 -11.19 9.22
C ASN A 583 -30.11 -12.03 9.81
N VAL A 584 -30.07 -13.35 9.60
CA VAL A 584 -31.10 -14.31 10.00
C VAL A 584 -30.47 -15.50 10.71
N GLU A 585 -31.30 -16.32 11.35
CA GLU A 585 -30.87 -17.62 11.86
C GLU A 585 -30.82 -18.64 10.72
N VAL A 586 -29.87 -19.57 10.79
CA VAL A 586 -29.69 -20.65 9.83
C VAL A 586 -29.35 -21.94 10.55
N GLU A 587 -29.59 -23.07 9.89
CA GLU A 587 -29.22 -24.39 10.44
C GLU A 587 -27.70 -24.55 10.47
N ASN A 588 -27.20 -25.25 11.49
CA ASN A 588 -25.83 -25.72 11.58
C ASN A 588 -25.72 -27.20 11.14
N ASP A 589 -24.50 -27.76 11.13
CA ASP A 589 -24.26 -29.15 10.72
C ASP A 589 -24.97 -30.19 11.63
N SER A 590 -25.43 -29.80 12.83
CA SER A 590 -26.21 -30.65 13.75
C SER A 590 -27.73 -30.52 13.58
N GLY A 591 -28.20 -29.69 12.65
CA GLY A 591 -29.62 -29.40 12.41
C GLY A 591 -30.24 -28.41 13.40
N ALA A 592 -29.45 -27.81 14.29
CA ALA A 592 -29.92 -26.76 15.18
C ALA A 592 -29.87 -25.40 14.47
N THR A 593 -30.88 -24.56 14.71
CA THR A 593 -30.96 -23.21 14.16
C THR A 593 -30.23 -22.22 15.07
N GLU A 594 -29.28 -21.46 14.51
CA GLU A 594 -28.45 -20.51 15.24
C GLU A 594 -28.33 -19.17 14.52
N GLN A 595 -28.17 -18.09 15.29
CA GLN A 595 -27.96 -16.75 14.77
C GLN A 595 -26.52 -16.58 14.25
N ILE A 596 -26.36 -16.18 12.98
CA ILE A 596 -25.06 -15.96 12.35
C ILE A 596 -24.25 -14.89 13.11
N GLN A 597 -23.01 -15.21 13.47
CA GLN A 597 -22.06 -14.33 14.16
C GLN A 597 -20.85 -13.97 13.27
N PRO A 598 -20.18 -12.83 13.55
CA PRO A 598 -18.86 -12.56 12.98
C PRO A 598 -17.88 -13.67 13.32
N GLY A 599 -17.13 -14.16 12.32
CA GLY A 599 -16.22 -15.30 12.47
C GLY A 599 -16.77 -16.63 11.97
N ASP A 600 -18.07 -16.70 11.72
CA ASP A 600 -18.68 -17.90 11.20
C ASP A 600 -18.37 -18.09 9.71
N TYR A 601 -18.24 -19.36 9.34
CA TYR A 601 -18.27 -19.81 7.96
C TYR A 601 -19.71 -20.20 7.62
N ILE A 602 -20.24 -19.60 6.56
CA ILE A 602 -21.60 -19.89 6.09
C ILE A 602 -21.59 -20.24 4.61
N SER A 603 -22.51 -21.11 4.23
CA SER A 603 -22.81 -21.37 2.82
C SER A 603 -23.89 -20.41 2.35
N VAL A 604 -23.65 -19.68 1.26
CA VAL A 604 -24.55 -18.66 0.74
C VAL A 604 -24.88 -18.95 -0.72
N MET A 605 -26.16 -19.01 -1.05
CA MET A 605 -26.62 -19.04 -2.44
C MET A 605 -26.58 -17.65 -3.03
N ILE A 606 -25.78 -17.42 -4.06
CA ILE A 606 -25.68 -16.10 -4.71
C ILE A 606 -26.91 -15.86 -5.59
N THR A 607 -27.60 -14.74 -5.35
CA THR A 607 -28.85 -14.41 -6.04
C THR A 607 -28.76 -13.15 -6.89
N ASP A 608 -27.81 -12.26 -6.60
CA ASP A 608 -27.66 -10.98 -7.29
C ASP A 608 -26.19 -10.52 -7.24
N SER A 609 -25.81 -9.65 -8.16
CA SER A 609 -24.42 -9.19 -8.29
C SER A 609 -24.31 -7.76 -8.82
N SER A 610 -23.14 -7.17 -8.58
CA SER A 610 -22.68 -5.93 -9.19
C SER A 610 -21.21 -6.08 -9.57
N SER A 611 -20.58 -5.04 -10.12
CA SER A 611 -19.14 -5.05 -10.42
C SER A 611 -18.23 -5.20 -9.19
N GLN A 612 -18.74 -5.06 -7.95
CA GLN A 612 -17.90 -5.03 -6.74
C GLN A 612 -18.37 -5.91 -5.57
N VAL A 613 -19.64 -6.30 -5.58
CA VAL A 613 -20.26 -7.07 -4.49
C VAL A 613 -21.23 -8.08 -5.06
N LEU A 614 -21.37 -9.19 -4.35
CA LEU A 614 -22.42 -10.18 -4.53
C LEU A 614 -23.47 -10.01 -3.43
N LYS A 615 -24.68 -10.48 -3.70
CA LYS A 615 -25.70 -10.68 -2.68
C LYS A 615 -26.22 -12.10 -2.75
N GLY A 616 -26.66 -12.61 -1.62
CA GLY A 616 -27.19 -13.94 -1.55
C GLY A 616 -28.05 -14.20 -0.33
N ILE A 617 -28.54 -15.43 -0.27
CA ILE A 617 -29.36 -15.96 0.82
C ILE A 617 -28.47 -16.94 1.60
N PRO A 618 -28.31 -16.77 2.92
CA PRO A 618 -27.54 -17.70 3.72
C PRO A 618 -28.34 -19.01 3.84
N LEU A 619 -27.67 -20.14 3.66
CA LEU A 619 -28.30 -21.46 3.69
C LEU A 619 -28.08 -22.15 5.04
N ARG A 620 -26.82 -22.24 5.46
CA ARG A 620 -26.39 -22.96 6.67
C ARG A 620 -25.03 -22.49 7.18
N LEU A 621 -24.80 -22.67 8.47
CA LEU A 621 -23.47 -22.63 9.09
C LEU A 621 -22.68 -23.88 8.65
N THR A 622 -21.37 -23.73 8.52
CA THR A 622 -20.46 -24.79 8.12
C THR A 622 -19.04 -24.51 8.60
N THR A 623 -18.11 -25.41 8.29
CA THR A 623 -16.67 -25.24 8.50
C THR A 623 -15.98 -24.90 7.18
N LEU A 624 -14.72 -24.44 7.23
CA LEU A 624 -13.94 -24.19 6.02
C LEU A 624 -13.75 -25.49 5.23
N GLN A 625 -13.47 -26.61 5.92
CA GLN A 625 -13.25 -27.89 5.25
C GLN A 625 -14.54 -28.48 4.67
N ALA A 626 -15.64 -28.50 5.43
CA ALA A 626 -16.89 -29.08 4.95
C ALA A 626 -17.49 -28.26 3.80
N GLY A 627 -17.58 -26.94 3.94
CA GLY A 627 -18.19 -26.07 2.93
C GLY A 627 -17.41 -25.99 1.61
N THR A 628 -16.10 -26.23 1.64
CA THR A 628 -15.28 -26.27 0.41
C THR A 628 -15.54 -27.53 -0.41
N SER A 629 -15.74 -28.68 0.24
CA SER A 629 -16.07 -29.94 -0.43
C SER A 629 -17.41 -29.85 -1.17
N ASP A 630 -18.46 -29.36 -0.52
CA ASP A 630 -19.79 -29.18 -1.11
C ASP A 630 -19.79 -28.24 -2.33
N SER A 631 -19.01 -27.16 -2.24
CA SER A 631 -18.87 -26.18 -3.32
C SER A 631 -18.22 -26.80 -4.57
N ASN A 632 -17.23 -27.68 -4.39
CA ASN A 632 -16.56 -28.37 -5.49
C ASN A 632 -17.49 -29.41 -6.15
N GLU A 633 -18.27 -30.16 -5.38
CA GLU A 633 -19.23 -31.13 -5.91
C GLU A 633 -20.34 -30.46 -6.72
N GLN A 634 -20.95 -29.39 -6.19
CA GLN A 634 -21.98 -28.63 -6.91
C GLN A 634 -21.44 -27.98 -8.18
N TYR A 635 -20.20 -27.48 -8.19
CA TYR A 635 -19.59 -26.95 -9.40
C TYR A 635 -19.49 -28.00 -10.51
N LEU A 636 -19.11 -29.24 -10.17
CA LEU A 636 -19.06 -30.35 -11.13
C LEU A 636 -20.45 -30.68 -11.67
N ILE A 637 -21.50 -30.58 -10.85
CA ILE A 637 -22.90 -30.77 -11.27
C ILE A 637 -23.34 -29.64 -12.22
N PHE A 638 -23.07 -28.38 -11.85
CA PHE A 638 -23.43 -27.21 -12.66
C PHE A 638 -22.78 -27.25 -14.06
N LYS A 639 -21.48 -27.60 -14.13
CA LYS A 639 -20.80 -27.74 -15.42
C LYS A 639 -21.34 -28.87 -16.29
N ARG A 640 -21.80 -29.97 -15.67
CA ARG A 640 -22.47 -31.04 -16.41
C ARG A 640 -23.78 -30.52 -16.99
N SER A 641 -24.57 -29.73 -16.25
CA SER A 641 -25.84 -29.18 -16.75
C SER A 641 -25.70 -28.12 -17.85
N GLU A 642 -24.58 -27.39 -17.95
CA GLU A 642 -24.31 -26.48 -19.09
C GLU A 642 -23.81 -27.21 -20.35
N SER A 643 -23.37 -28.47 -20.22
CA SER A 643 -22.84 -29.27 -21.33
C SER A 643 -23.91 -30.14 -22.02
N TYR A 644 -25.14 -30.13 -21.51
CA TYR A 644 -26.35 -30.72 -22.09
C TYR A 644 -27.27 -29.61 -22.59
#